data_AF-A0A3M6TMR4-F1
#
_entry.id   AF-A0A3M6TMR4-F1
#
_cell.length_a   1.000
_cell.length_b   1.000
_cell.length_c   1.000
_cell.angle_alpha   90.00
_cell.angle_beta   90.00
_cell.angle_gamma   90.00
#
_symmetry.space_group_name_H-M   'P 1'
#
loop_
_entity.id
_entity.type
_entity.pdbx_description
1 polymer ?
#
loop_
_entity_poly.entity_id
_entity_poly.type
_entity_poly.pdbx_seq_one_letter_code
_entity_poly.pdbx_strand_id
1 'polypeptide(L)'
;MYRVFEALVRNSRAVDRVPLCYRWLVRHRCSSKIQNDSKAASSENEPKRFNPLEIQMLSTELHSQVFYGKSEAYDSETVKTCQQHLGVHNLWSKTGSVLPDVDFQLPPLQGSNIDEHFRTIAEEQSRPYFEKAQMLAETTLSAIPDEWNFSPGWTKYVYGDEGLVTSPVDVPEDDALIFDVEVCMKEGPFPVIAVAVSPKAWYCWVSPSLVEDKNYNMFLRPSPKLYIPLELPKDQEWSSTKWKERLVVGHSVGFDRSFVKEQYYIKGPKTYFLDTLSLHMCISGLTSLQRSLWESAKAGRIGKVPWMLIGSGNKLIDLHNLYCGGDELDKSLVKIFIDGTLDDVRANFQDLVTYCAQDTTATQEVFAALWPKFLDRFPHPVSFAGMLEMGSAYLPVDRSWENYIRDADDTYEDLEKEMKCSLMKLADETCNYLHGKRYEQDPWLWELDWSVQDIRTKKPKPPKKTKKTESCNKGINEDLPSTLFGSTGKDVTSEVLEDEMIDDNNIEVVEGLKNSSDILARIPPAADVMWKRRQKLPGYPNWYRSLCMGPSDKGEWREGPVSISPQCQVAPTLLRMTWDGFPLLYNRKHGWGYLVPGRTDNLTSSPMTLPSNEEDSVDTQKPELVFPTRAFDNLWKKHSMNATPKEANESDSKFDDDELNVYSISEDQLWDRSELEEMRAPKTLTTKKSASNTGDLNETIDGGLETAQAKKVLRARSTTASAGAGAGTGADSRPDFYHGVGPYNDVNLPGVWFFRIPHKNGENYRCGNPLAKDYISKMEDGTLVSSSGDHSAHKTLVINKMISSWRNAQKRVRSQLAVWFDRTDLPPEITRSEKYSADEMYGAILPRVITAGTVTRRAVEPTWMTATNPREDRVGSELKAMVRAPPGYCLVGADVDSQELWIAAILGDAHFAGIHGSTAFGWMTLQGKKSEGTDLHSKTAETIGISRDHAKVFNYGRIYGAGQKYAEKLLLQFNHRLTESEAKQKAETLFSNTKGVAKFLLTDFGKDMAQRFGFGEDVDENGCVVAKVYYQLLRKTARRRRTTENSIDDGRRWCGGSESEMFNMLESIAQSVEPRTPVLDCRISKSLEPSAVGTEFMTSRVNWVVQSSAVDYLHLMLVCMKWLFTKYNIDGRFCISIHDEVRYLVSSKDKYRAALALQITNLLTRAMFAHKLGMNDLPQSVAFFSAVDIDTVLRKEVSLDCKTPSNPLGLHKGQGIPPGEALDIYDILKLTDNGILEENTETKKGKNPQKESIIQSSN
;
A
#
# COMPACT_ATOMS: atom_id res chain seq x y z
N MET A 1 -17.33 -14.60 -56.52
CA MET A 1 -18.62 -15.18 -56.97
C MET A 1 -19.75 -14.22 -56.61
N TYR A 2 -19.95 -13.21 -57.46
CA TYR A 2 -21.09 -12.29 -57.46
C TYR A 2 -21.68 -12.37 -58.89
N ARG A 3 -23.01 -12.19 -59.04
CA ARG A 3 -23.84 -12.55 -60.21
C ARG A 3 -24.23 -14.04 -60.28
N VAL A 4 -25.53 -14.32 -60.14
CA VAL A 4 -26.35 -15.29 -60.91
C VAL A 4 -27.83 -15.17 -60.52
N PHE A 5 -28.17 -14.86 -59.26
CA PHE A 5 -29.57 -14.80 -58.78
C PHE A 5 -30.24 -13.42 -58.89
N GLU A 6 -30.09 -12.76 -60.04
CA GLU A 6 -30.84 -11.53 -60.39
C GLU A 6 -31.53 -11.68 -61.75
N ALA A 7 -32.32 -12.75 -61.93
CA ALA A 7 -33.19 -12.90 -63.10
C ALA A 7 -34.28 -13.97 -62.86
N LEU A 8 -35.42 -13.60 -62.27
CA LEU A 8 -36.75 -14.17 -62.60
C LEU A 8 -37.90 -13.39 -61.94
N VAL A 9 -38.02 -12.12 -62.31
CA VAL A 9 -39.25 -11.34 -62.10
C VAL A 9 -40.27 -11.76 -63.16
N ARG A 10 -41.26 -12.61 -62.81
CA ARG A 10 -42.71 -12.40 -63.13
C ARG A 10 -43.65 -13.57 -62.77
N ASN A 11 -44.69 -13.19 -62.02
CA ASN A 11 -46.10 -13.60 -62.12
C ASN A 11 -46.52 -15.04 -61.79
N SER A 12 -47.17 -15.18 -60.63
CA SER A 12 -48.64 -15.33 -60.60
C SER A 12 -49.28 -14.57 -59.42
N ARG A 13 -50.39 -13.86 -59.69
CA ARG A 13 -51.33 -13.32 -58.68
C ARG A 13 -52.30 -14.46 -58.28
N ALA A 14 -53.12 -14.43 -57.21
CA ALA A 14 -53.59 -13.39 -56.28
C ALA A 14 -53.72 -14.01 -54.85
N VAL A 15 -54.06 -13.34 -53.74
CA VAL A 15 -55.23 -12.46 -53.46
C VAL A 15 -54.91 -11.40 -52.38
N ASP A 16 -55.32 -10.17 -52.66
CA ASP A 16 -55.70 -9.00 -51.83
C ASP A 16 -55.00 -8.65 -50.50
N ARG A 17 -54.31 -7.50 -50.50
CA ARG A 17 -54.24 -6.52 -49.40
C ARG A 17 -53.96 -5.09 -49.93
N VAL A 18 -54.15 -4.09 -49.05
CA VAL A 18 -53.79 -2.64 -49.13
C VAL A 18 -54.59 -1.83 -50.21
N PRO A 19 -54.83 -0.49 -50.10
CA PRO A 19 -54.17 0.44 -49.16
C PRO A 19 -54.94 1.65 -48.54
N LEU A 20 -54.22 2.27 -47.58
CA LEU A 20 -54.08 3.73 -47.30
C LEU A 20 -55.09 4.55 -46.46
N CYS A 21 -54.50 5.28 -45.50
CA CYS A 21 -54.94 6.49 -44.78
C CYS A 21 -56.24 6.47 -43.94
N TYR A 22 -56.17 6.96 -42.70
CA TYR A 22 -56.67 8.31 -42.31
C TYR A 22 -56.44 8.58 -40.79
N ARG A 23 -55.74 9.69 -40.50
CA ARG A 23 -56.05 10.73 -39.48
C ARG A 23 -57.16 10.42 -38.46
N TRP A 24 -56.90 10.56 -37.14
CA TRP A 24 -57.93 11.00 -36.19
C TRP A 24 -57.41 11.91 -35.07
N LEU A 25 -58.26 12.88 -34.68
CA LEU A 25 -58.04 13.92 -33.69
C LEU A 25 -59.22 13.89 -32.71
N VAL A 26 -58.94 13.88 -31.40
CA VAL A 26 -59.67 14.68 -30.37
C VAL A 26 -61.11 14.27 -29.94
N ARG A 27 -61.28 14.14 -28.60
CA ARG A 27 -62.55 14.21 -27.79
C ARG A 27 -63.56 13.04 -27.96
N HIS A 28 -64.40 12.65 -26.98
CA HIS A 28 -64.86 13.19 -25.67
C HIS A 28 -64.94 12.02 -24.63
N ARG A 29 -64.75 12.13 -23.28
CA ARG A 29 -65.24 13.01 -22.18
C ARG A 29 -66.43 12.40 -21.39
N CYS A 30 -66.13 11.89 -20.17
CA CYS A 30 -66.94 11.78 -18.93
C CYS A 30 -66.49 10.51 -18.17
N SER A 31 -65.95 10.54 -16.94
CA SER A 31 -66.35 11.18 -15.67
C SER A 31 -66.94 10.15 -14.70
N SER A 32 -66.09 9.57 -13.86
CA SER A 32 -66.42 9.25 -12.48
C SER A 32 -65.23 9.61 -11.60
N LYS A 33 -65.46 10.48 -10.60
CA LYS A 33 -64.52 10.64 -9.49
C LYS A 33 -64.52 9.32 -8.72
N ILE A 34 -63.35 8.74 -8.49
CA ILE A 34 -63.13 7.89 -7.31
C ILE A 34 -62.09 8.64 -6.48
N GLN A 35 -62.39 8.81 -5.20
CA GLN A 35 -61.59 9.62 -4.29
C GLN A 35 -60.29 8.91 -3.94
N ASN A 36 -59.27 9.71 -3.61
CA ASN A 36 -58.21 9.23 -2.74
C ASN A 36 -58.84 8.75 -1.43
N ASP A 37 -58.65 7.48 -1.09
CA ASP A 37 -58.68 7.01 0.29
C ASP A 37 -57.59 5.93 0.48
N SER A 38 -56.70 6.21 1.43
CA SER A 38 -55.82 5.29 2.16
C SER A 38 -55.56 3.88 1.56
N LYS A 39 -54.42 3.72 0.89
CA LYS A 39 -53.66 2.45 0.86
C LYS A 39 -52.17 2.69 1.15
N ALA A 40 -51.91 3.34 2.28
CA ALA A 40 -50.69 3.11 3.05
C ALA A 40 -51.09 2.28 4.29
N ALA A 41 -50.20 1.40 4.75
CA ALA A 41 -50.41 0.41 5.83
C ALA A 41 -51.39 -0.76 5.50
N SER A 42 -50.88 -1.78 4.80
CA SER A 42 -51.18 -3.21 5.04
C SER A 42 -50.38 -4.11 4.08
N SER A 43 -49.12 -4.37 4.41
CA SER A 43 -48.26 -5.37 3.75
C SER A 43 -47.50 -6.23 4.78
N GLU A 44 -48.12 -6.49 5.93
CA GLU A 44 -47.63 -7.49 6.88
C GLU A 44 -48.20 -8.85 6.49
N ASN A 45 -47.31 -9.83 6.27
CA ASN A 45 -47.55 -11.24 5.92
C ASN A 45 -47.77 -11.60 4.43
N GLU A 46 -46.84 -11.23 3.56
CA GLU A 46 -46.36 -12.21 2.57
C GLU A 46 -45.28 -13.10 3.19
N PRO A 47 -45.22 -14.41 2.86
CA PRO A 47 -44.24 -15.33 3.44
C PRO A 47 -42.86 -15.15 2.77
N LYS A 48 -41.89 -14.65 3.54
CA LYS A 48 -40.49 -14.49 3.10
C LYS A 48 -39.90 -15.80 2.59
N ARG A 49 -39.13 -15.76 1.49
CA ARG A 49 -38.53 -16.97 0.91
C ARG A 49 -37.27 -17.39 1.68
N PHE A 50 -37.23 -18.65 2.09
CA PHE A 50 -36.05 -19.30 2.66
C PHE A 50 -35.67 -20.54 1.84
N ASN A 51 -34.37 -20.85 1.77
CA ASN A 51 -33.90 -22.13 1.25
C ASN A 51 -34.03 -23.26 2.32
N PRO A 52 -33.78 -24.54 1.98
CA PRO A 52 -33.88 -25.66 2.92
C PRO A 52 -32.87 -25.64 4.10
N LEU A 53 -31.99 -24.64 4.14
CA LEU A 53 -30.97 -24.42 5.17
C LEU A 53 -31.24 -23.15 6.00
N GLU A 54 -32.49 -22.66 5.98
CA GLU A 54 -32.97 -21.49 6.73
C GLU A 54 -32.28 -20.17 6.35
N ILE A 55 -31.76 -20.06 5.11
CA ILE A 55 -31.18 -18.83 4.57
C ILE A 55 -32.23 -18.04 3.79
N GLN A 56 -32.40 -16.77 4.16
CA GLN A 56 -33.31 -15.84 3.48
C GLN A 56 -32.80 -15.53 2.06
N MET A 57 -33.64 -15.82 1.07
CA MET A 57 -33.38 -15.59 -0.34
C MET A 57 -33.99 -14.25 -0.77
N LEU A 58 -33.76 -13.83 -2.02
CA LEU A 58 -34.46 -12.67 -2.60
C LEU A 58 -35.98 -12.78 -2.46
N SER A 59 -36.70 -11.66 -2.56
CA SER A 59 -38.15 -11.68 -2.68
C SER A 59 -38.63 -12.45 -3.92
N THR A 60 -39.92 -12.77 -3.99
CA THR A 60 -40.50 -13.48 -5.14
C THR A 60 -40.47 -12.61 -6.40
N GLU A 61 -40.74 -11.31 -6.26
CA GLU A 61 -40.78 -10.37 -7.39
C GLU A 61 -39.38 -10.15 -7.98
N LEU A 62 -38.37 -9.80 -7.16
CA LEU A 62 -36.99 -9.64 -7.64
C LEU A 62 -36.41 -10.93 -8.22
N HIS A 63 -36.71 -12.10 -7.62
CA HIS A 63 -36.28 -13.39 -8.18
C HIS A 63 -36.87 -13.64 -9.56
N SER A 64 -38.17 -13.32 -9.74
CA SER A 64 -38.83 -13.46 -11.05
C SER A 64 -38.20 -12.57 -12.12
N GLN A 65 -37.74 -11.38 -11.76
CA GLN A 65 -37.11 -10.42 -12.69
C GLN A 65 -35.64 -10.78 -13.02
N VAL A 66 -34.88 -11.33 -12.07
CA VAL A 66 -33.45 -11.66 -12.26
C VAL A 66 -33.25 -13.06 -12.88
N PHE A 67 -34.01 -14.05 -12.42
CA PHE A 67 -33.86 -15.47 -12.80
C PHE A 67 -35.01 -15.99 -13.66
N TYR A 68 -35.90 -15.11 -14.16
CA TYR A 68 -37.05 -15.44 -15.00
C TYR A 68 -38.00 -16.50 -14.39
N GLY A 69 -38.13 -16.47 -13.05
CA GLY A 69 -39.01 -17.38 -12.30
C GLY A 69 -38.57 -18.84 -12.25
N LYS A 70 -37.29 -19.14 -12.54
CA LYS A 70 -36.72 -20.50 -12.42
C LYS A 70 -36.62 -20.92 -10.95
N SER A 71 -37.58 -21.70 -10.48
CA SER A 71 -37.56 -22.32 -9.14
C SER A 71 -36.48 -23.40 -9.06
N GLU A 72 -35.66 -23.38 -8.01
CA GLU A 72 -34.71 -24.47 -7.72
C GLU A 72 -35.46 -25.65 -7.08
N ALA A 73 -35.20 -26.85 -7.58
CA ALA A 73 -35.67 -28.09 -6.98
C ALA A 73 -34.52 -28.75 -6.22
N TYR A 74 -34.61 -28.80 -4.89
CA TYR A 74 -33.58 -29.39 -4.05
C TYR A 74 -33.85 -30.87 -3.80
N ASP A 75 -32.82 -31.70 -3.91
CA ASP A 75 -32.88 -33.10 -3.53
C ASP A 75 -32.88 -33.26 -1.99
N SER A 76 -33.73 -34.17 -1.50
CA SER A 76 -33.95 -34.39 -0.07
C SER A 76 -32.84 -35.21 0.61
N GLU A 77 -32.02 -35.94 -0.15
CA GLU A 77 -30.83 -36.62 0.38
C GLU A 77 -29.69 -35.61 0.54
N THR A 78 -29.41 -34.84 -0.51
CA THR A 78 -28.43 -33.76 -0.55
C THR A 78 -28.64 -32.74 0.58
N VAL A 79 -29.87 -32.28 0.80
CA VAL A 79 -30.19 -31.33 1.91
C VAL A 79 -29.85 -31.93 3.29
N LYS A 80 -30.09 -33.23 3.52
CA LYS A 80 -29.75 -33.88 4.80
C LYS A 80 -28.24 -33.93 5.00
N THR A 81 -27.47 -34.19 3.94
CA THR A 81 -26.00 -34.16 3.99
C THR A 81 -25.47 -32.78 4.38
N CYS A 82 -26.07 -31.70 3.84
CA CYS A 82 -25.75 -30.33 4.27
C CYS A 82 -26.09 -30.08 5.74
N GLN A 83 -27.28 -30.49 6.20
CA GLN A 83 -27.70 -30.35 7.60
C GLN A 83 -26.77 -31.11 8.57
N GLN A 84 -26.35 -32.32 8.20
CA GLN A 84 -25.36 -33.10 8.97
C GLN A 84 -24.00 -32.40 9.02
N HIS A 85 -23.50 -31.88 7.88
CA HIS A 85 -22.25 -31.12 7.82
C HIS A 85 -22.29 -29.86 8.71
N LEU A 86 -23.37 -29.07 8.64
CA LEU A 86 -23.59 -27.90 9.51
C LEU A 86 -23.73 -28.28 11.00
N GLY A 87 -24.29 -29.46 11.29
CA GLY A 87 -24.35 -30.05 12.62
C GLY A 87 -22.96 -30.35 13.20
N VAL A 88 -22.09 -31.01 12.44
CA VAL A 88 -20.69 -31.31 12.83
C VAL A 88 -19.91 -30.06 13.22
N HIS A 89 -20.18 -28.92 12.58
CA HIS A 89 -19.49 -27.64 12.85
C HIS A 89 -20.18 -26.74 13.90
N ASN A 90 -21.24 -27.21 14.57
CA ASN A 90 -22.05 -26.47 15.55
C ASN A 90 -22.65 -25.16 14.98
N LEU A 91 -23.20 -25.23 13.76
CA LEU A 91 -23.86 -24.12 13.06
C LEU A 91 -25.36 -24.36 12.84
N TRP A 92 -25.78 -25.63 12.66
CA TRP A 92 -27.19 -25.97 12.47
C TRP A 92 -28.09 -25.51 13.63
N SER A 93 -29.33 -25.11 13.32
CA SER A 93 -30.34 -24.57 14.25
C SER A 93 -30.00 -23.24 14.95
N LYS A 94 -28.98 -22.50 14.48
CA LYS A 94 -28.74 -21.11 14.90
C LYS A 94 -29.53 -20.16 13.98
N THR A 95 -30.48 -19.43 14.54
CA THR A 95 -31.34 -18.53 13.76
C THR A 95 -30.60 -17.25 13.34
N GLY A 96 -30.41 -17.06 12.04
CA GLY A 96 -29.95 -15.79 11.46
C GLY A 96 -30.92 -14.62 11.72
N SER A 97 -30.43 -13.39 11.55
CA SER A 97 -31.28 -12.20 11.58
C SER A 97 -32.08 -12.08 10.28
N VAL A 98 -33.41 -12.15 10.36
CA VAL A 98 -34.30 -11.98 9.21
C VAL A 98 -34.39 -10.50 8.83
N LEU A 99 -34.02 -10.18 7.59
CA LEU A 99 -34.08 -8.83 7.02
C LEU A 99 -35.51 -8.51 6.55
N PRO A 100 -35.93 -7.23 6.47
CA PRO A 100 -37.13 -6.84 5.72
C PRO A 100 -37.00 -7.25 4.24
N ASP A 101 -38.12 -7.51 3.55
CA ASP A 101 -38.07 -7.83 2.12
C ASP A 101 -37.88 -6.54 1.30
N VAL A 102 -37.27 -6.65 0.13
CA VAL A 102 -36.97 -5.52 -0.77
C VAL A 102 -37.62 -5.80 -2.12
N ASP A 103 -38.55 -4.94 -2.53
CA ASP A 103 -39.28 -5.07 -3.79
C ASP A 103 -39.32 -3.74 -4.53
N PHE A 104 -38.86 -3.74 -5.78
CA PHE A 104 -38.94 -2.64 -6.73
C PHE A 104 -38.78 -3.16 -8.17
N GLN A 105 -39.11 -2.33 -9.16
CA GLN A 105 -38.98 -2.71 -10.56
C GLN A 105 -37.54 -2.53 -11.05
N LEU A 106 -36.86 -3.62 -11.41
CA LEU A 106 -35.55 -3.56 -12.03
C LEU A 106 -35.63 -3.01 -13.47
N PRO A 107 -34.57 -2.34 -13.95
CA PRO A 107 -34.37 -2.06 -15.37
C PRO A 107 -34.56 -3.33 -16.22
N PRO A 108 -35.26 -3.26 -17.37
CA PRO A 108 -35.46 -4.43 -18.21
C PRO A 108 -34.09 -4.96 -18.68
N LEU A 109 -33.81 -6.21 -18.31
CA LEU A 109 -32.62 -6.96 -18.69
C LEU A 109 -32.69 -7.30 -20.19
N GLN A 110 -31.53 -7.46 -20.82
CA GLN A 110 -31.42 -7.87 -22.23
C GLN A 110 -31.14 -9.38 -22.30
N GLY A 111 -31.66 -10.07 -23.32
CA GLY A 111 -31.42 -11.50 -23.51
C GLY A 111 -32.30 -12.42 -22.63
N SER A 112 -32.02 -13.72 -22.66
CA SER A 112 -32.80 -14.80 -22.01
C SER A 112 -32.35 -15.15 -20.59
N ASN A 113 -31.20 -14.65 -20.17
CA ASN A 113 -30.55 -14.93 -18.89
C ASN A 113 -29.52 -13.83 -18.57
N ILE A 114 -28.97 -13.83 -17.36
CA ILE A 114 -28.07 -12.77 -16.89
C ILE A 114 -26.68 -12.79 -17.56
N ASP A 115 -26.18 -13.94 -18.02
CA ASP A 115 -24.94 -14.03 -18.80
C ASP A 115 -25.10 -13.38 -20.18
N GLU A 116 -26.23 -13.64 -20.85
CA GLU A 116 -26.58 -12.99 -22.11
C GLU A 116 -26.75 -11.48 -21.92
N HIS A 117 -27.39 -11.03 -20.84
CA HIS A 117 -27.47 -9.60 -20.51
C HIS A 117 -26.09 -8.94 -20.42
N PHE A 118 -25.19 -9.50 -19.60
CA PHE A 118 -23.83 -8.97 -19.42
C PHE A 118 -23.00 -9.02 -20.70
N ARG A 119 -23.21 -10.04 -21.56
CA ARG A 119 -22.58 -10.14 -22.88
C ARG A 119 -23.07 -9.02 -23.81
N THR A 120 -24.40 -8.85 -23.94
CA THR A 120 -24.99 -7.83 -24.81
C THR A 120 -24.56 -6.41 -24.40
N ILE A 121 -24.66 -6.04 -23.12
CA ILE A 121 -24.27 -4.68 -22.69
C ILE A 121 -22.78 -4.42 -22.86
N ALA A 122 -21.92 -5.44 -22.73
CA ALA A 122 -20.48 -5.30 -22.92
C ALA A 122 -20.13 -5.14 -24.40
N GLU A 123 -20.76 -5.92 -25.28
CA GLU A 123 -20.59 -5.81 -26.73
C GLU A 123 -21.10 -4.45 -27.24
N GLU A 124 -22.30 -4.02 -26.84
CA GLU A 124 -22.86 -2.71 -27.23
C GLU A 124 -21.94 -1.54 -26.82
N GLN A 125 -21.34 -1.60 -25.62
CA GLN A 125 -20.46 -0.54 -25.11
C GLN A 125 -19.04 -0.57 -25.69
N SER A 126 -18.51 -1.75 -26.02
CA SER A 126 -17.09 -1.92 -26.41
C SER A 126 -16.86 -2.12 -27.91
N ARG A 127 -17.88 -2.51 -28.70
CA ARG A 127 -17.79 -2.70 -30.17
C ARG A 127 -17.02 -1.59 -30.91
N PRO A 128 -17.31 -0.28 -30.75
CA PRO A 128 -16.60 0.76 -31.51
C PRO A 128 -15.11 0.87 -31.15
N TYR A 129 -14.68 0.33 -30.00
CA TYR A 129 -13.27 0.26 -29.61
C TYR A 129 -12.65 -1.07 -30.02
N PHE A 130 -13.42 -2.17 -29.96
CA PHE A 130 -13.00 -3.49 -30.44
C PHE A 130 -12.66 -3.48 -31.93
N GLU A 131 -13.52 -2.89 -32.78
CA GLU A 131 -13.29 -2.76 -34.22
C GLU A 131 -12.00 -1.97 -34.52
N LYS A 132 -11.71 -0.94 -33.71
CA LYS A 132 -10.49 -0.12 -33.83
C LYS A 132 -9.24 -0.87 -33.35
N ALA A 133 -9.35 -1.64 -32.27
CA ALA A 133 -8.29 -2.50 -31.77
C ALA A 133 -7.93 -3.58 -32.80
N GLN A 134 -8.93 -4.23 -33.39
CA GLN A 134 -8.73 -5.22 -34.45
C GLN A 134 -8.08 -4.60 -35.69
N MET A 135 -8.56 -3.44 -36.15
CA MET A 135 -7.95 -2.70 -37.26
C MET A 135 -6.47 -2.39 -37.00
N LEU A 136 -6.10 -1.90 -35.81
CA LEU A 136 -4.70 -1.61 -35.45
C LEU A 136 -3.82 -2.88 -35.38
N ALA A 137 -4.39 -4.03 -34.97
CA ALA A 137 -3.67 -5.30 -34.88
C ALA A 137 -3.47 -6.00 -36.24
N GLU A 138 -4.36 -5.77 -37.21
CA GLU A 138 -4.27 -6.32 -38.57
C GLU A 138 -3.50 -5.43 -39.55
N THR A 139 -3.24 -4.17 -39.17
CA THR A 139 -2.53 -3.18 -39.99
C THR A 139 -1.02 -3.44 -40.03
N THR A 140 -0.42 -3.31 -41.22
CA THR A 140 1.02 -3.12 -41.39
C THR A 140 1.32 -1.61 -41.49
N LEU A 141 2.26 -1.11 -40.69
CA LEU A 141 2.61 0.32 -40.70
C LEU A 141 3.36 0.72 -41.98
N SER A 142 3.22 1.99 -42.39
CA SER A 142 4.09 2.61 -43.39
C SER A 142 5.50 2.82 -42.83
N ALA A 143 6.50 2.93 -43.71
CA ALA A 143 7.87 3.27 -43.33
C ALA A 143 7.95 4.50 -42.41
N ILE A 144 8.99 4.55 -41.58
CA ILE A 144 9.25 5.71 -40.71
C ILE A 144 9.78 6.86 -41.58
N PRO A 145 9.31 8.11 -41.40
CA PRO A 145 9.87 9.30 -42.04
C PRO A 145 11.38 9.46 -41.81
N ASP A 146 12.13 9.75 -42.89
CA ASP A 146 13.58 10.00 -42.81
C ASP A 146 13.93 11.36 -42.17
N GLU A 147 13.04 12.36 -42.27
CA GLU A 147 13.20 13.68 -41.66
C GLU A 147 11.90 14.14 -40.97
N TRP A 148 12.03 14.71 -39.77
CA TRP A 148 10.94 15.23 -38.96
C TRP A 148 10.95 16.76 -38.89
N ASN A 149 9.78 17.38 -39.00
CA ASN A 149 9.60 18.82 -38.96
C ASN A 149 9.65 19.38 -37.53
N PHE A 150 10.64 20.24 -37.25
CA PHE A 150 10.79 20.93 -35.96
C PHE A 150 9.88 22.18 -35.90
N SER A 151 8.57 21.96 -35.77
CA SER A 151 7.57 23.04 -35.67
C SER A 151 6.53 22.75 -34.59
N PRO A 152 6.07 23.76 -33.83
CA PRO A 152 5.24 23.55 -32.64
C PRO A 152 3.83 23.06 -33.00
N GLY A 153 3.33 22.10 -32.21
CA GLY A 153 2.06 21.41 -32.46
C GLY A 153 2.21 20.14 -33.30
N TRP A 154 1.11 19.65 -33.88
CA TRP A 154 1.09 18.41 -34.65
C TRP A 154 1.46 18.62 -36.12
N THR A 155 2.38 17.82 -36.63
CA THR A 155 2.61 17.60 -38.07
C THR A 155 2.18 16.18 -38.44
N LYS A 156 1.41 16.05 -39.53
CA LYS A 156 0.98 14.81 -40.16
C LYS A 156 1.88 14.49 -41.36
N TYR A 157 2.23 13.22 -41.52
CA TYR A 157 3.12 12.70 -42.55
C TYR A 157 2.44 11.52 -43.27
N VAL A 158 2.31 11.60 -44.60
CA VAL A 158 1.64 10.59 -45.43
C VAL A 158 2.50 10.27 -46.64
N TYR A 159 2.73 8.98 -46.92
CA TYR A 159 3.36 8.55 -48.16
C TYR A 159 2.31 8.51 -49.29
N GLY A 160 2.48 9.37 -50.30
CA GLY A 160 1.69 9.36 -51.53
C GLY A 160 2.53 8.93 -52.75
N ASP A 161 1.90 8.94 -53.93
CA ASP A 161 2.52 8.50 -55.19
C ASP A 161 3.77 9.33 -55.59
N GLU A 162 3.86 10.58 -55.11
CA GLU A 162 4.98 11.50 -55.37
C GLU A 162 6.01 11.57 -54.20
N GLY A 163 5.84 10.77 -53.14
CA GLY A 163 6.71 10.74 -51.96
C GLY A 163 6.02 11.16 -50.65
N LEU A 164 6.82 11.61 -49.68
CA LEU A 164 6.32 11.99 -48.35
C LEU A 164 5.68 13.38 -48.36
N VAL A 165 4.39 13.45 -48.08
CA VAL A 165 3.62 14.69 -47.95
C VAL A 165 3.47 15.04 -46.47
N THR A 166 3.86 16.26 -46.09
CA THR A 166 3.74 16.77 -44.72
C THR A 166 2.69 17.88 -44.65
N SER A 167 1.92 17.92 -43.55
CA SER A 167 0.91 18.95 -43.32
C SER A 167 0.72 19.23 -41.82
N PRO A 168 0.65 20.50 -41.38
CA PRO A 168 0.32 20.82 -40.01
C PRO A 168 -1.17 20.52 -39.74
N VAL A 169 -1.47 19.98 -38.57
CA VAL A 169 -2.84 19.70 -38.10
C VAL A 169 -3.01 20.18 -36.66
N ASP A 170 -4.25 20.43 -36.22
CA ASP A 170 -4.52 20.80 -34.82
C ASP A 170 -4.56 19.58 -33.89
N VAL A 171 -5.10 18.47 -34.38
CA VAL A 171 -5.20 17.17 -33.70
C VAL A 171 -5.11 16.04 -34.74
N PRO A 172 -4.73 14.81 -34.35
CA PRO A 172 -4.83 13.66 -35.23
C PRO A 172 -6.27 13.42 -35.71
N GLU A 173 -6.44 13.18 -37.00
CA GLU A 173 -7.75 12.99 -37.63
C GLU A 173 -8.29 11.57 -37.45
N ASP A 174 -7.40 10.59 -37.41
CA ASP A 174 -7.73 9.17 -37.24
C ASP A 174 -8.27 8.85 -35.85
N ASP A 175 -9.14 7.85 -35.77
CA ASP A 175 -9.80 7.47 -34.52
C ASP A 175 -9.12 6.31 -33.79
N ALA A 176 -8.07 5.72 -34.38
CA ALA A 176 -7.29 4.63 -33.79
C ALA A 176 -5.79 4.91 -33.98
N LEU A 177 -5.05 4.99 -32.88
CA LEU A 177 -3.65 5.44 -32.84
C LEU A 177 -2.81 4.54 -31.93
N ILE A 178 -1.56 4.31 -32.31
CA ILE A 178 -0.48 3.99 -31.36
C ILE A 178 0.13 5.32 -30.92
N PHE A 179 0.49 5.49 -29.64
CA PHE A 179 0.92 6.78 -29.08
C PHE A 179 1.97 6.59 -27.97
N ASP A 180 2.95 7.50 -27.94
CA ASP A 180 4.04 7.57 -26.96
C ASP A 180 4.43 9.03 -26.70
N VAL A 181 4.83 9.36 -25.46
CA VAL A 181 5.13 10.73 -25.00
C VAL A 181 6.43 10.79 -24.19
N GLU A 182 7.36 11.64 -24.63
CA GLU A 182 8.63 11.87 -23.94
C GLU A 182 8.69 13.23 -23.20
N VAL A 183 9.36 13.21 -22.04
CA VAL A 183 9.38 14.29 -21.05
C VAL A 183 10.81 14.54 -20.57
N CYS A 184 11.28 15.80 -20.61
CA CYS A 184 12.59 16.16 -20.07
C CYS A 184 12.53 16.31 -18.54
N MET A 185 12.96 15.27 -17.82
CA MET A 185 12.75 15.12 -16.38
C MET A 185 13.49 16.17 -15.51
N LYS A 186 14.53 16.82 -16.05
CA LYS A 186 15.24 17.92 -15.38
C LYS A 186 14.49 19.26 -15.42
N GLU A 187 13.67 19.47 -16.44
CA GLU A 187 13.11 20.78 -16.80
C GLU A 187 11.64 20.92 -16.35
N GLY A 188 10.93 19.79 -16.19
CA GLY A 188 9.66 19.74 -15.49
C GLY A 188 8.73 18.63 -15.97
N PRO A 189 7.52 18.54 -15.38
CA PRO A 189 6.51 17.54 -15.72
C PRO A 189 5.68 17.95 -16.95
N PHE A 190 6.34 18.39 -18.03
CA PHE A 190 5.69 18.87 -19.25
C PHE A 190 6.09 18.01 -20.45
N PRO A 191 5.15 17.67 -21.35
CA PRO A 191 5.46 16.91 -22.55
C PRO A 191 6.36 17.72 -23.49
N VAL A 192 7.35 17.07 -24.07
CA VAL A 192 8.37 17.71 -24.93
C VAL A 192 8.20 17.27 -26.39
N ILE A 193 8.08 15.97 -26.62
CA ILE A 193 7.84 15.32 -27.91
C ILE A 193 6.75 14.27 -27.69
N ALA A 194 5.89 14.06 -28.68
CA ALA A 194 5.06 12.87 -28.74
C ALA A 194 4.93 12.37 -30.17
N VAL A 195 4.91 11.05 -30.36
CA VAL A 195 4.74 10.41 -31.65
C VAL A 195 3.46 9.59 -31.63
N ALA A 196 2.68 9.70 -32.70
CA ALA A 196 1.52 8.84 -32.92
C ALA A 196 1.56 8.26 -34.34
N VAL A 197 1.03 7.05 -34.49
CA VAL A 197 0.89 6.41 -35.81
C VAL A 197 -0.48 5.78 -35.96
N SER A 198 -1.08 5.97 -37.13
CA SER A 198 -2.34 5.36 -37.56
C SER A 198 -2.09 4.43 -38.76
N PRO A 199 -3.10 3.64 -39.19
CA PRO A 199 -3.02 2.89 -40.45
C PRO A 199 -2.86 3.75 -41.73
N LYS A 200 -2.95 5.08 -41.62
CA LYS A 200 -2.90 6.00 -42.77
C LYS A 200 -1.74 6.99 -42.74
N ALA A 201 -1.22 7.31 -41.56
CA ALA A 201 -0.31 8.44 -41.37
C ALA A 201 0.54 8.31 -40.11
N TRP A 202 1.74 8.88 -40.19
CA TRP A 202 2.56 9.22 -39.02
C TRP A 202 2.22 10.63 -38.53
N TYR A 203 2.36 10.86 -37.23
CA TYR A 203 2.12 12.14 -36.58
C TYR A 203 3.22 12.42 -35.55
N CYS A 204 3.77 13.64 -35.55
CA CYS A 204 4.69 14.10 -34.52
C CYS A 204 4.15 15.39 -33.91
N TRP A 205 4.11 15.46 -32.59
CA TRP A 205 3.83 16.66 -31.81
C TRP A 205 5.11 17.19 -31.20
N VAL A 206 5.38 18.48 -31.42
CA VAL A 206 6.51 19.18 -30.79
C VAL A 206 5.98 20.23 -29.83
N SER A 207 6.47 20.22 -28.59
CA SER A 207 6.08 21.17 -27.56
C SER A 207 6.43 22.61 -27.96
N PRO A 208 5.50 23.59 -27.84
CA PRO A 208 5.82 25.00 -28.09
C PRO A 208 7.02 25.50 -27.29
N SER A 209 7.19 25.02 -26.05
CA SER A 209 8.32 25.36 -25.17
C SER A 209 9.68 24.84 -25.67
N LEU A 210 9.70 23.81 -26.53
CA LEU A 210 10.93 23.32 -27.13
C LEU A 210 11.39 24.26 -28.27
N VAL A 211 10.46 24.91 -28.96
CA VAL A 211 10.75 25.79 -30.12
C VAL A 211 10.87 27.27 -29.72
N GLU A 212 10.07 27.74 -28.76
CA GLU A 212 10.13 29.14 -28.31
C GLU A 212 11.28 29.36 -27.33
N ASP A 213 12.28 30.14 -27.76
CA ASP A 213 13.56 30.40 -27.06
C ASP A 213 13.44 31.38 -25.86
N LYS A 214 12.40 31.21 -25.04
CA LYS A 214 12.15 31.99 -23.83
C LYS A 214 12.50 31.15 -22.62
N ASN A 215 13.13 31.77 -21.62
CA ASN A 215 13.31 31.19 -20.28
C ASN A 215 11.95 30.70 -19.75
N TYR A 216 11.68 29.41 -19.92
CA TYR A 216 10.42 28.81 -19.51
C TYR A 216 10.46 28.75 -17.98
N ASN A 217 9.66 29.60 -17.34
CA ASN A 217 9.64 29.64 -15.89
C ASN A 217 9.18 28.29 -15.34
N MET A 218 10.10 27.58 -14.68
CA MET A 218 9.85 26.37 -13.89
C MET A 218 8.75 26.55 -12.81
N PHE A 219 8.30 27.79 -12.60
CA PHE A 219 7.20 28.23 -11.73
C PHE A 219 5.81 28.23 -12.41
N LEU A 220 5.69 27.90 -13.70
CA LEU A 220 4.40 27.77 -14.38
C LEU A 220 3.61 26.58 -13.81
N ARG A 221 2.41 26.86 -13.27
CA ARG A 221 1.50 25.82 -12.77
C ARG A 221 0.98 24.96 -13.94
N PRO A 222 0.92 23.62 -13.81
CA PRO A 222 0.35 22.76 -14.84
C PRO A 222 -1.11 23.11 -15.12
N SER A 223 -1.44 23.33 -16.40
CA SER A 223 -2.79 23.62 -16.89
C SER A 223 -3.02 22.85 -18.21
N PRO A 224 -4.28 22.53 -18.59
CA PRO A 224 -4.57 21.74 -19.78
C PRO A 224 -4.05 22.36 -21.09
N LYS A 225 -3.80 23.67 -21.12
CA LYS A 225 -3.29 24.41 -22.29
C LYS A 225 -1.84 24.05 -22.65
N LEU A 226 -1.07 23.52 -21.70
CA LEU A 226 0.33 23.11 -21.87
C LEU A 226 0.47 21.65 -22.30
N TYR A 227 -0.64 20.92 -22.39
CA TYR A 227 -0.69 19.47 -22.60
C TYR A 227 -1.15 19.14 -24.03
N ILE A 228 -0.93 17.90 -24.45
CA ILE A 228 -1.10 17.46 -25.84
C ILE A 228 -2.59 17.39 -26.19
N PRO A 229 -3.08 18.13 -27.20
CA PRO A 229 -4.46 17.99 -27.67
C PRO A 229 -4.57 16.76 -28.57
N LEU A 230 -5.50 15.85 -28.25
CA LEU A 230 -5.81 14.68 -29.10
C LEU A 230 -7.23 14.68 -29.66
N GLU A 231 -8.17 15.42 -29.06
CA GLU A 231 -9.61 15.35 -29.43
C GLU A 231 -10.19 16.70 -29.87
N LEU A 232 -9.69 17.82 -29.34
CA LEU A 232 -10.25 19.16 -29.56
C LEU A 232 -9.33 20.04 -30.43
N PRO A 233 -9.78 20.44 -31.64
CA PRO A 233 -9.15 21.50 -32.43
C PRO A 233 -9.15 22.85 -31.68
N LYS A 234 -8.28 23.78 -32.08
CA LYS A 234 -8.09 25.05 -31.34
C LYS A 234 -9.34 25.94 -31.33
N ASP A 235 -10.13 25.88 -32.40
CA ASP A 235 -11.31 26.73 -32.61
C ASP A 235 -12.61 26.18 -31.97
N GLN A 236 -12.56 25.02 -31.28
CA GLN A 236 -13.76 24.35 -30.78
C GLN A 236 -13.82 24.28 -29.25
N GLU A 237 -14.94 24.75 -28.66
CA GLU A 237 -15.16 24.60 -27.22
C GLU A 237 -15.50 23.15 -26.84
N TRP A 238 -14.86 22.66 -25.77
CA TRP A 238 -15.14 21.35 -25.17
C TRP A 238 -16.63 21.16 -24.80
N SER A 239 -17.29 22.26 -24.43
CA SER A 239 -18.68 22.36 -23.97
C SER A 239 -19.74 22.02 -25.03
N SER A 240 -19.42 22.29 -26.30
CA SER A 240 -20.33 22.17 -27.46
C SER A 240 -19.90 21.08 -28.44
N THR A 241 -18.80 20.39 -28.15
CA THR A 241 -18.23 19.35 -29.01
C THR A 241 -19.01 18.05 -28.94
N LYS A 242 -19.31 17.47 -30.11
CA LYS A 242 -19.76 16.08 -30.21
C LYS A 242 -18.55 15.15 -30.23
N TRP A 243 -18.22 14.61 -29.06
CA TRP A 243 -17.10 13.72 -28.82
C TRP A 243 -17.17 12.43 -29.67
N LYS A 244 -16.03 12.04 -30.24
CA LYS A 244 -15.86 10.85 -31.09
C LYS A 244 -15.26 9.69 -30.29
N GLU A 245 -15.63 8.47 -30.64
CA GLU A 245 -15.17 7.24 -29.97
C GLU A 245 -13.81 6.84 -30.53
N ARG A 246 -12.74 7.05 -29.74
CA ARG A 246 -11.35 6.85 -30.17
C ARG A 246 -10.62 5.81 -29.33
N LEU A 247 -9.65 5.13 -29.91
CA LEU A 247 -8.78 4.19 -29.22
C LEU A 247 -7.33 4.60 -29.38
N VAL A 248 -6.64 4.74 -28.25
CA VAL A 248 -5.19 4.90 -28.19
C VAL A 248 -4.58 3.64 -27.60
N VAL A 249 -3.53 3.11 -28.23
CA VAL A 249 -2.75 1.97 -27.72
C VAL A 249 -1.33 2.46 -27.40
N GLY A 250 -0.78 2.04 -26.27
CA GLY A 250 0.58 2.39 -25.86
C GLY A 250 1.21 1.31 -24.97
N HIS A 251 2.44 1.55 -24.52
CA HIS A 251 3.14 0.68 -23.57
C HIS A 251 3.29 1.38 -22.23
N SER A 252 2.67 0.85 -21.16
CA SER A 252 2.50 1.58 -19.89
C SER A 252 1.70 2.89 -20.05
N VAL A 253 0.70 2.85 -20.95
CA VAL A 253 -0.06 3.99 -21.51
C VAL A 253 -0.68 4.96 -20.49
N GLY A 254 -0.80 4.55 -19.22
CA GLY A 254 -1.23 5.43 -18.13
C GLY A 254 -0.29 6.63 -17.92
N PHE A 255 0.99 6.51 -18.31
CA PHE A 255 1.93 7.63 -18.35
C PHE A 255 1.55 8.63 -19.45
N ASP A 256 1.42 8.18 -20.68
CA ASP A 256 1.11 8.99 -21.87
C ASP A 256 -0.25 9.68 -21.74
N ARG A 257 -1.25 8.95 -21.24
CA ARG A 257 -2.58 9.48 -20.90
C ARG A 257 -2.50 10.68 -19.95
N SER A 258 -1.53 10.71 -19.02
CA SER A 258 -1.38 11.84 -18.09
C SER A 258 -0.87 13.13 -18.73
N PHE A 259 -0.54 13.11 -20.03
CA PHE A 259 -0.15 14.31 -20.80
C PHE A 259 -1.17 14.68 -21.90
N VAL A 260 -2.29 13.97 -21.98
CA VAL A 260 -3.39 14.27 -22.92
C VAL A 260 -4.35 15.28 -22.28
N LYS A 261 -4.51 16.43 -22.94
CA LYS A 261 -5.30 17.57 -22.47
C LYS A 261 -6.74 17.18 -22.11
N GLU A 262 -7.44 16.50 -23.01
CA GLU A 262 -8.89 16.32 -22.91
C GLU A 262 -9.32 15.32 -21.85
N GLN A 263 -8.41 14.44 -21.42
CA GLN A 263 -8.66 13.44 -20.38
C GLN A 263 -8.95 14.05 -19.00
N TYR A 264 -8.49 15.29 -18.79
CA TYR A 264 -8.73 16.08 -17.59
C TYR A 264 -10.13 16.74 -17.56
N TYR A 265 -10.86 16.85 -18.67
CA TYR A 265 -12.22 17.39 -18.64
C TYR A 265 -13.19 16.39 -18.03
N ILE A 266 -13.96 16.80 -17.00
CA ILE A 266 -14.91 15.92 -16.27
C ILE A 266 -15.87 15.22 -17.23
N LYS A 267 -16.46 15.99 -18.16
CA LYS A 267 -17.37 15.51 -19.20
C LYS A 267 -16.70 15.55 -20.55
N GLY A 268 -17.06 14.61 -21.42
CA GLY A 268 -16.69 14.67 -22.84
C GLY A 268 -15.86 13.50 -23.35
N PRO A 269 -14.62 13.30 -22.87
CA PRO A 269 -13.64 12.45 -23.55
C PRO A 269 -14.18 11.04 -23.78
N LYS A 270 -14.14 10.63 -25.05
CA LYS A 270 -14.54 9.29 -25.51
C LYS A 270 -13.35 8.50 -26.07
N THR A 271 -12.12 8.97 -25.81
CA THR A 271 -10.91 8.18 -26.02
C THR A 271 -10.69 7.23 -24.85
N TYR A 272 -10.57 5.93 -25.13
CA TYR A 272 -9.99 4.97 -24.20
C TYR A 272 -8.54 4.63 -24.57
N PHE A 273 -7.79 4.23 -23.55
CA PHE A 273 -6.38 3.87 -23.67
C PHE A 273 -6.22 2.38 -23.34
N LEU A 274 -5.57 1.64 -24.24
CA LEU A 274 -5.30 0.22 -24.11
C LEU A 274 -3.79 -0.01 -23.97
N ASP A 275 -3.43 -0.78 -22.95
CA ASP A 275 -2.03 -0.95 -22.54
C ASP A 275 -1.48 -2.31 -22.96
N THR A 276 -0.44 -2.30 -23.80
CA THR A 276 0.27 -3.52 -24.21
C THR A 276 0.93 -4.25 -23.04
N LEU A 277 1.35 -3.53 -21.99
CA LEU A 277 1.90 -4.14 -20.78
C LEU A 277 0.81 -4.92 -20.02
N SER A 278 -0.37 -4.33 -19.82
CA SER A 278 -1.53 -5.00 -19.22
C SER A 278 -1.96 -6.24 -20.01
N LEU A 279 -1.99 -6.17 -21.34
CA LEU A 279 -2.26 -7.33 -22.20
C LEU A 279 -1.19 -8.43 -22.04
N HIS A 280 0.09 -8.07 -22.05
CA HIS A 280 1.18 -9.00 -21.81
C HIS A 280 1.11 -9.65 -20.42
N MET A 281 0.83 -8.88 -19.37
CA MET A 281 0.75 -9.39 -18.00
C MET A 281 -0.34 -10.46 -17.85
N CYS A 282 -1.46 -10.31 -18.55
CA CYS A 282 -2.52 -11.31 -18.66
C CYS A 282 -2.09 -12.59 -19.40
N ILE A 283 -1.27 -12.49 -20.45
CA ILE A 283 -0.93 -13.62 -21.35
C ILE A 283 0.33 -14.38 -20.91
N SER A 284 1.39 -13.66 -20.55
CA SER A 284 2.75 -14.19 -20.30
C SER A 284 3.44 -13.54 -19.11
N GLY A 285 2.76 -12.69 -18.33
CA GLY A 285 3.33 -12.04 -17.15
C GLY A 285 3.86 -13.01 -16.11
N LEU A 286 4.87 -12.58 -15.35
CA LEU A 286 5.53 -13.36 -14.31
C LEU A 286 5.08 -12.94 -12.89
N THR A 287 4.95 -13.91 -11.99
CA THR A 287 4.79 -13.62 -10.55
C THR A 287 6.06 -13.01 -9.94
N SER A 288 5.97 -12.38 -8.77
CA SER A 288 7.14 -11.76 -8.10
C SER A 288 8.29 -12.75 -7.84
N LEU A 289 7.98 -14.00 -7.50
CA LEU A 289 8.98 -15.05 -7.31
C LEU A 289 9.59 -15.48 -8.66
N GLN A 290 8.76 -15.72 -9.68
CA GLN A 290 9.25 -16.04 -11.03
C GLN A 290 10.10 -14.92 -11.63
N ARG A 291 9.73 -13.65 -11.43
CA ARG A 291 10.51 -12.49 -11.90
C ARG A 291 11.89 -12.46 -11.26
N SER A 292 11.99 -12.65 -9.94
CA SER A 292 13.28 -12.74 -9.22
C SER A 292 14.16 -13.90 -9.70
N LEU A 293 13.56 -15.06 -9.98
CA LEU A 293 14.25 -16.22 -10.56
C LEU A 293 14.69 -15.96 -12.01
N TRP A 294 13.85 -15.31 -12.82
CA TRP A 294 14.12 -14.95 -14.22
C TRP A 294 15.23 -13.90 -14.33
N GLU A 295 15.23 -12.87 -13.50
CA GLU A 295 16.33 -11.90 -13.36
C GLU A 295 17.63 -12.57 -12.93
N SER A 296 17.54 -13.57 -12.04
CA SER A 296 18.70 -14.37 -11.62
C SER A 296 19.24 -15.26 -12.75
N ALA A 297 18.37 -15.81 -13.59
CA ALA A 297 18.75 -16.56 -14.79
C ALA A 297 19.31 -15.65 -15.91
N LYS A 298 18.73 -14.46 -16.13
CA LYS A 298 19.27 -13.44 -17.06
C LYS A 298 20.67 -12.96 -16.62
N ALA A 299 20.92 -12.93 -15.32
CA ALA A 299 22.25 -12.69 -14.73
C ALA A 299 23.16 -13.94 -14.67
N GLY A 300 22.79 -15.06 -15.30
CA GLY A 300 23.62 -16.27 -15.37
C GLY A 300 23.77 -17.08 -14.07
N ARG A 301 23.02 -16.74 -13.01
CA ARG A 301 23.12 -17.40 -11.69
C ARG A 301 22.31 -18.70 -11.58
N ILE A 302 21.34 -18.90 -12.48
CA ILE A 302 20.41 -20.04 -12.50
C ILE A 302 20.22 -20.47 -13.97
N GLY A 303 20.07 -21.77 -14.22
CA GLY A 303 19.74 -22.28 -15.55
C GLY A 303 18.33 -21.88 -16.02
N LYS A 304 18.12 -21.77 -17.33
CA LYS A 304 16.79 -21.49 -17.91
C LYS A 304 15.87 -22.70 -17.74
N VAL A 305 14.64 -22.47 -17.27
CA VAL A 305 13.57 -23.48 -17.13
C VAL A 305 12.41 -23.17 -18.10
N PRO A 306 11.53 -24.13 -18.45
CA PRO A 306 10.58 -23.98 -19.56
C PRO A 306 9.71 -22.71 -19.51
N TRP A 307 9.14 -22.37 -18.35
CA TRP A 307 8.31 -21.16 -18.21
C TRP A 307 9.09 -19.84 -18.41
N MET A 308 10.42 -19.82 -18.24
CA MET A 308 11.25 -18.64 -18.52
C MET A 308 11.43 -18.33 -20.01
N LEU A 309 11.05 -19.27 -20.90
CA LEU A 309 11.05 -19.08 -22.35
C LEU A 309 9.72 -18.53 -22.87
N ILE A 310 8.66 -18.51 -22.03
CA ILE A 310 7.28 -18.20 -22.41
C ILE A 310 6.80 -16.89 -21.74
N GLY A 311 7.46 -16.46 -20.66
CA GLY A 311 7.22 -15.20 -19.97
C GLY A 311 8.47 -14.32 -19.87
N SER A 312 8.25 -13.00 -19.76
CA SER A 312 9.30 -11.97 -19.78
C SER A 312 9.15 -10.96 -18.64
N GLY A 313 10.11 -10.03 -18.56
CA GLY A 313 9.97 -8.82 -17.75
C GLY A 313 8.93 -7.84 -18.33
N ASN A 314 8.70 -6.73 -17.63
CA ASN A 314 7.67 -5.74 -17.95
C ASN A 314 8.10 -4.68 -18.99
N LYS A 315 9.35 -4.65 -19.44
CA LYS A 315 9.86 -3.60 -20.34
C LYS A 315 9.51 -3.93 -21.78
N LEU A 316 9.12 -2.95 -22.60
CA LEU A 316 8.79 -3.17 -24.02
C LEU A 316 9.85 -4.01 -24.77
N ILE A 317 11.14 -3.73 -24.56
CA ILE A 317 12.24 -4.52 -25.16
C ILE A 317 12.22 -6.01 -24.75
N ASP A 318 11.85 -6.34 -23.51
CA ASP A 318 11.70 -7.74 -23.07
C ASP A 318 10.44 -8.40 -23.68
N LEU A 319 9.40 -7.62 -24.02
CA LEU A 319 8.19 -8.09 -24.72
C LEU A 319 8.43 -8.28 -26.21
N HIS A 320 9.08 -7.32 -26.88
CA HIS A 320 9.41 -7.36 -28.30
C HIS A 320 10.34 -8.55 -28.60
N ASN A 321 11.36 -8.78 -27.77
CA ASN A 321 12.20 -9.96 -27.84
C ASN A 321 11.45 -11.29 -27.64
N LEU A 322 10.35 -11.29 -26.86
CA LEU A 322 9.53 -12.49 -26.62
C LEU A 322 8.57 -12.82 -27.77
N TYR A 323 7.98 -11.79 -28.41
CA TYR A 323 6.91 -11.97 -29.39
C TYR A 323 7.34 -11.76 -30.85
N CYS A 324 8.22 -10.79 -31.10
CA CYS A 324 8.69 -10.40 -32.43
C CYS A 324 10.09 -10.94 -32.72
N GLY A 325 10.94 -11.08 -31.68
CA GLY A 325 12.29 -11.63 -31.79
C GLY A 325 13.28 -10.71 -32.51
N GLY A 326 13.07 -9.39 -32.45
CA GLY A 326 13.88 -8.38 -33.14
C GLY A 326 15.19 -8.01 -32.45
N ASP A 327 15.88 -7.04 -33.04
CA ASP A 327 17.15 -6.50 -32.56
C ASP A 327 16.97 -5.59 -31.32
N GLU A 328 18.06 -5.37 -30.56
CA GLU A 328 18.00 -4.55 -29.35
C GLU A 328 17.73 -3.06 -29.68
N LEU A 329 16.56 -2.55 -29.28
CA LEU A 329 16.25 -1.12 -29.25
C LEU A 329 17.31 -0.36 -28.42
N ASP A 330 18.07 0.54 -29.04
CA ASP A 330 19.11 1.29 -28.34
C ASP A 330 18.52 2.33 -27.38
N LYS A 331 18.68 2.07 -26.08
CA LYS A 331 18.25 2.98 -25.00
C LYS A 331 19.34 3.96 -24.56
N SER A 332 20.39 4.15 -25.36
CA SER A 332 21.39 5.21 -25.13
C SER A 332 20.75 6.60 -25.16
N LEU A 333 19.89 6.85 -26.15
CA LEU A 333 19.24 8.15 -26.43
C LEU A 333 18.23 8.57 -25.35
N VAL A 334 17.50 7.63 -24.73
CA VAL A 334 16.54 7.88 -23.64
C VAL A 334 17.17 8.64 -22.47
N LYS A 335 18.48 8.46 -22.24
CA LYS A 335 19.19 9.18 -21.17
C LYS A 335 19.19 10.70 -21.38
N ILE A 336 19.00 11.18 -22.61
CA ILE A 336 18.89 12.63 -22.89
C ILE A 336 17.60 13.20 -22.28
N PHE A 337 16.48 12.47 -22.30
CA PHE A 337 15.25 12.90 -21.63
C PHE A 337 15.33 12.80 -20.09
N ILE A 338 16.11 11.86 -19.55
CA ILE A 338 16.26 11.66 -18.09
C ILE A 338 17.29 12.64 -17.50
N ASP A 339 18.46 12.74 -18.11
CA ASP A 339 19.66 13.40 -17.58
C ASP A 339 20.12 14.62 -18.41
N GLY A 340 19.50 14.93 -19.56
CA GLY A 340 19.82 16.10 -20.41
C GLY A 340 18.95 17.33 -20.15
N THR A 341 19.21 18.42 -20.86
CA THR A 341 18.41 19.66 -20.87
C THR A 341 17.54 19.77 -22.12
N LEU A 342 16.68 20.80 -22.22
CA LEU A 342 15.95 21.09 -23.47
C LEU A 342 16.91 21.38 -24.65
N ASP A 343 18.09 21.94 -24.39
CA ASP A 343 19.10 22.20 -25.44
C ASP A 343 19.72 20.92 -25.98
N ASP A 344 19.96 19.93 -25.12
CA ASP A 344 20.41 18.60 -25.55
C ASP A 344 19.34 17.90 -26.41
N VAL A 345 18.05 18.09 -26.08
CA VAL A 345 16.92 17.58 -26.88
C VAL A 345 16.82 18.31 -28.23
N ARG A 346 17.01 19.64 -28.28
CA ARG A 346 17.06 20.41 -29.54
C ARG A 346 18.19 19.94 -30.44
N ALA A 347 19.38 19.72 -29.88
CA ALA A 347 20.57 19.31 -30.63
C ALA A 347 20.44 17.92 -31.28
N ASN A 348 19.72 17.00 -30.63
CA ASN A 348 19.56 15.60 -31.07
C ASN A 348 18.13 15.29 -31.55
N PHE A 349 17.35 16.31 -31.96
CA PHE A 349 15.91 16.17 -32.21
C PHE A 349 15.55 15.06 -33.22
N GLN A 350 16.24 14.97 -34.35
CA GLN A 350 15.93 13.97 -35.39
C GLN A 350 16.11 12.53 -34.88
N ASP A 351 17.21 12.26 -34.19
CA ASP A 351 17.52 10.94 -33.63
C ASP A 351 16.52 10.58 -32.51
N LEU A 352 16.14 11.55 -31.68
CA LEU A 352 15.18 11.36 -30.60
C LEU A 352 13.75 11.09 -31.10
N VAL A 353 13.25 11.83 -32.10
CA VAL A 353 11.92 11.56 -32.69
C VAL A 353 11.93 10.22 -33.43
N THR A 354 13.03 9.88 -34.12
CA THR A 354 13.18 8.59 -34.78
C THR A 354 13.20 7.43 -33.77
N TYR A 355 13.83 7.60 -32.60
CA TYR A 355 13.72 6.66 -31.49
C TYR A 355 12.27 6.48 -31.00
N CYS A 356 11.51 7.57 -30.82
CA CYS A 356 10.09 7.50 -30.43
C CYS A 356 9.24 6.79 -31.51
N ALA A 357 9.55 7.00 -32.79
CA ALA A 357 8.92 6.29 -33.91
C ALA A 357 9.25 4.79 -33.93
N GLN A 358 10.46 4.40 -33.50
CA GLN A 358 10.85 3.00 -33.33
C GLN A 358 10.14 2.35 -32.12
N ASP A 359 10.00 3.03 -30.98
CA ASP A 359 9.33 2.49 -29.79
C ASP A 359 7.80 2.36 -30.03
N THR A 360 7.17 3.30 -30.74
CA THR A 360 5.79 3.17 -31.23
C THR A 360 5.61 2.06 -32.27
N THR A 361 6.57 1.86 -33.19
CA THR A 361 6.57 0.70 -34.11
C THR A 361 6.64 -0.62 -33.34
N ALA A 362 7.59 -0.76 -32.43
CA ALA A 362 7.75 -1.95 -31.59
C ALA A 362 6.51 -2.21 -30.71
N THR A 363 5.86 -1.15 -30.23
CA THR A 363 4.57 -1.23 -29.51
C THR A 363 3.45 -1.76 -30.42
N GLN A 364 3.39 -1.35 -31.69
CA GLN A 364 2.40 -1.86 -32.65
C GLN A 364 2.63 -3.34 -32.97
N GLU A 365 3.87 -3.75 -33.24
CA GLU A 365 4.20 -5.16 -33.53
C GLU A 365 3.88 -6.07 -32.33
N VAL A 366 4.24 -5.63 -31.12
CA VAL A 366 3.89 -6.33 -29.87
C VAL A 366 2.37 -6.38 -29.68
N PHE A 367 1.65 -5.29 -29.97
CA PHE A 367 0.18 -5.28 -29.91
C PHE A 367 -0.46 -6.24 -30.91
N ALA A 368 -0.02 -6.24 -32.17
CA ALA A 368 -0.48 -7.16 -33.21
C ALA A 368 -0.24 -8.64 -32.83
N ALA A 369 0.90 -8.94 -32.20
CA ALA A 369 1.19 -10.28 -31.68
C ALA A 369 0.36 -10.65 -30.44
N LEU A 370 0.03 -9.69 -29.58
CA LEU A 370 -0.73 -9.88 -28.33
C LEU A 370 -2.25 -10.00 -28.56
N TRP A 371 -2.83 -9.15 -29.41
CA TRP A 371 -4.29 -9.01 -29.59
C TRP A 371 -5.02 -10.34 -29.87
N PRO A 372 -4.65 -11.16 -30.88
CA PRO A 372 -5.33 -12.45 -31.10
C PRO A 372 -5.12 -13.44 -29.95
N LYS A 373 -3.98 -13.35 -29.23
CA LYS A 373 -3.72 -14.18 -28.04
C LYS A 373 -4.56 -13.73 -26.85
N PHE A 374 -4.93 -12.45 -26.76
CA PHE A 374 -5.83 -11.93 -25.74
C PHE A 374 -7.25 -12.46 -25.96
N LEU A 375 -7.76 -12.42 -27.19
CA LEU A 375 -9.12 -12.89 -27.51
C LEU A 375 -9.33 -14.39 -27.24
N ASP A 376 -8.33 -15.24 -27.52
CA ASP A 376 -8.33 -16.67 -27.14
C ASP A 376 -8.38 -16.89 -25.61
N ARG A 377 -7.70 -16.01 -24.86
CA ARG A 377 -7.56 -16.09 -23.39
C ARG A 377 -8.76 -15.53 -22.63
N PHE A 378 -9.43 -14.54 -23.22
CA PHE A 378 -10.50 -13.74 -22.61
C PHE A 378 -11.73 -13.74 -23.53
N PRO A 379 -12.48 -14.87 -23.59
CA PRO A 379 -13.60 -15.01 -24.51
C PRO A 379 -14.81 -14.12 -24.15
N HIS A 380 -14.87 -13.60 -22.93
CA HIS A 380 -16.00 -12.78 -22.48
C HIS A 380 -15.77 -11.27 -22.71
N PRO A 381 -16.64 -10.55 -23.45
CA PRO A 381 -16.44 -9.15 -23.82
C PRO A 381 -16.39 -8.20 -22.61
N VAL A 382 -17.02 -8.57 -21.48
CA VAL A 382 -16.94 -7.84 -20.20
C VAL A 382 -15.49 -7.60 -19.75
N SER A 383 -14.56 -8.53 -19.99
CA SER A 383 -13.16 -8.32 -19.59
C SER A 383 -12.49 -7.20 -20.37
N PHE A 384 -12.76 -7.10 -21.67
CA PHE A 384 -12.26 -5.98 -22.49
C PHE A 384 -12.93 -4.66 -22.08
N ALA A 385 -14.27 -4.64 -21.99
CA ALA A 385 -15.02 -3.43 -21.63
C ALA A 385 -14.64 -2.90 -20.22
N GLY A 386 -14.52 -3.79 -19.22
CA GLY A 386 -14.12 -3.44 -17.86
C GLY A 386 -12.69 -2.90 -17.76
N MET A 387 -11.75 -3.43 -18.55
CA MET A 387 -10.39 -2.90 -18.63
C MET A 387 -10.35 -1.47 -19.21
N LEU A 388 -11.19 -1.17 -20.21
CA LEU A 388 -11.29 0.20 -20.77
C LEU A 388 -11.79 1.18 -19.71
N GLU A 389 -12.88 0.87 -18.99
CA GLU A 389 -13.38 1.75 -17.92
C GLU A 389 -12.36 1.95 -16.80
N MET A 390 -11.70 0.87 -16.37
CA MET A 390 -10.72 0.93 -15.29
C MET A 390 -9.50 1.82 -15.64
N GLY A 391 -9.11 1.90 -16.91
CA GLY A 391 -8.08 2.83 -17.41
C GLY A 391 -8.50 4.31 -17.45
N SER A 392 -9.80 4.61 -17.36
CA SER A 392 -10.36 5.97 -17.47
C SER A 392 -10.37 6.77 -16.17
N ALA A 393 -9.83 6.19 -15.08
CA ALA A 393 -9.80 6.75 -13.71
C ALA A 393 -9.43 8.25 -13.67
N TYR A 394 -10.06 8.97 -12.74
CA TYR A 394 -10.07 10.41 -12.65
C TYR A 394 -10.26 10.86 -11.20
N LEU A 395 -9.31 11.59 -10.62
CA LEU A 395 -9.37 12.10 -9.25
C LEU A 395 -9.50 13.62 -9.26
N PRO A 396 -10.66 14.20 -8.89
CA PRO A 396 -10.76 15.64 -8.71
C PRO A 396 -10.03 16.09 -7.44
N VAL A 397 -9.36 17.24 -7.50
CA VAL A 397 -8.62 17.86 -6.39
C VAL A 397 -8.89 19.36 -6.33
N ASP A 398 -8.70 19.96 -5.16
CA ASP A 398 -8.74 21.41 -4.95
C ASP A 398 -7.40 21.91 -4.35
N ARG A 399 -7.34 23.18 -3.97
CA ARG A 399 -6.20 23.81 -3.28
C ARG A 399 -5.71 23.04 -2.03
N SER A 400 -6.52 22.19 -1.42
CA SER A 400 -6.11 21.36 -0.28
C SER A 400 -4.99 20.40 -0.63
N TRP A 401 -4.81 20.01 -1.91
CA TRP A 401 -3.68 19.16 -2.32
C TRP A 401 -2.32 19.83 -2.05
N GLU A 402 -2.18 21.12 -2.40
CA GLU A 402 -0.95 21.88 -2.15
C GLU A 402 -0.76 22.17 -0.66
N ASN A 403 -1.86 22.51 0.05
CA ASN A 403 -1.83 22.71 1.49
C ASN A 403 -1.41 21.42 2.21
N TYR A 404 -2.01 20.27 1.89
CA TYR A 404 -1.69 18.98 2.49
C TYR A 404 -0.24 18.57 2.32
N ILE A 405 0.35 18.77 1.13
CA ILE A 405 1.78 18.47 0.93
C ILE A 405 2.63 19.38 1.84
N ARG A 406 2.36 20.69 1.86
CA ARG A 406 3.07 21.65 2.73
C ARG A 406 2.88 21.29 4.21
N ASP A 407 1.64 21.16 4.67
CA ASP A 407 1.30 20.98 6.07
C ASP A 407 1.83 19.63 6.60
N ALA A 408 1.85 18.58 5.76
CA ALA A 408 2.49 17.30 6.08
C ALA A 408 4.02 17.37 6.06
N ASP A 409 4.62 18.17 5.17
CA ASP A 409 6.07 18.40 5.13
C ASP A 409 6.55 19.24 6.32
N ASP A 410 5.88 20.35 6.64
CA ASP A 410 6.14 21.20 7.80
C ASP A 410 6.01 20.39 9.11
N THR A 411 4.91 19.64 9.26
CA THR A 411 4.70 18.73 10.40
C THR A 411 5.79 17.65 10.48
N TYR A 412 6.16 17.05 9.35
CA TYR A 412 7.23 16.05 9.30
C TYR A 412 8.58 16.66 9.71
N GLU A 413 8.91 17.85 9.22
CA GLU A 413 10.16 18.53 9.52
C GLU A 413 10.23 18.94 10.99
N ASP A 414 9.16 19.48 11.56
CA ASP A 414 9.12 19.93 12.95
C ASP A 414 9.19 18.76 13.92
N LEU A 415 8.49 17.65 13.62
CA LEU A 415 8.66 16.39 14.32
C LEU A 415 10.09 15.82 14.15
N GLU A 416 10.70 15.88 12.97
CA GLU A 416 12.08 15.43 12.77
C GLU A 416 13.09 16.30 13.54
N LYS A 417 12.89 17.63 13.58
CA LYS A 417 13.67 18.59 14.37
C LYS A 417 13.53 18.28 15.86
N GLU A 418 12.30 18.12 16.36
CA GLU A 418 12.03 17.81 17.77
C GLU A 418 12.65 16.48 18.20
N MET A 419 12.47 15.42 17.40
CA MET A 419 13.07 14.11 17.62
C MET A 419 14.61 14.19 17.67
N LYS A 420 15.23 14.98 16.78
CA LYS A 420 16.68 15.25 16.84
C LYS A 420 17.06 16.01 18.11
N CYS A 421 16.30 17.03 18.52
CA CYS A 421 16.54 17.76 19.76
C CYS A 421 16.44 16.86 21.00
N SER A 422 15.44 15.97 21.10
CA SER A 422 15.35 14.97 22.17
C SER A 422 16.53 14.00 22.17
N LEU A 423 16.95 13.50 20.99
CA LEU A 423 18.14 12.66 20.87
C LEU A 423 19.44 13.40 21.22
N MET A 424 19.57 14.69 20.88
CA MET A 424 20.70 15.53 21.24
C MET A 424 20.77 15.73 22.76
N LYS A 425 19.65 16.08 23.41
CA LYS A 425 19.56 16.17 24.88
C LYS A 425 20.00 14.86 25.56
N LEU A 426 19.48 13.72 25.11
CA LEU A 426 19.88 12.40 25.61
C LEU A 426 21.38 12.11 25.41
N ALA A 427 21.97 12.53 24.28
CA ALA A 427 23.39 12.38 24.02
C ALA A 427 24.27 13.30 24.90
N ASP A 428 23.83 14.54 25.14
CA ASP A 428 24.52 15.52 25.99
C ASP A 428 24.45 15.11 27.48
N GLU A 429 23.27 14.72 27.95
CA GLU A 429 23.08 14.14 29.29
C GLU A 429 23.90 12.87 29.49
N THR A 430 23.93 12.00 28.48
CA THR A 430 24.79 10.81 28.49
C THR A 430 26.27 11.19 28.54
N CYS A 431 26.71 12.21 27.81
CA CYS A 431 28.11 12.66 27.85
C CYS A 431 28.57 13.03 29.27
N ASN A 432 27.68 13.58 30.11
CA ASN A 432 27.97 13.88 31.52
C ASN A 432 28.33 12.63 32.36
N TYR A 433 28.00 11.41 31.93
CA TYR A 433 28.37 10.16 32.63
C TYR A 433 29.87 9.85 32.57
N LEU A 434 30.63 10.56 31.73
CA LEU A 434 32.10 10.56 31.78
C LEU A 434 32.61 11.05 33.16
N HIS A 435 31.91 12.02 33.76
CA HIS A 435 32.24 12.50 35.10
C HIS A 435 31.93 11.44 36.15
N GLY A 436 32.95 11.04 36.92
CA GLY A 436 32.85 9.97 37.91
C GLY A 436 32.72 8.56 37.32
N LYS A 437 33.00 8.36 36.01
CA LYS A 437 32.96 7.04 35.33
C LYS A 437 31.62 6.30 35.48
N ARG A 438 30.51 7.04 35.57
CA ARG A 438 29.17 6.49 35.82
C ARG A 438 28.72 5.50 34.74
N TYR A 439 29.24 5.64 33.52
CA TYR A 439 28.99 4.71 32.40
C TYR A 439 29.49 3.27 32.67
N GLU A 440 30.50 3.07 33.53
CA GLU A 440 31.02 1.74 33.89
C GLU A 440 30.00 0.92 34.70
N GLN A 441 28.95 1.56 35.23
CA GLN A 441 27.90 0.93 36.03
C GLN A 441 26.58 0.79 35.25
N ASP A 442 26.55 1.15 33.96
CA ASP A 442 25.32 1.24 33.17
C ASP A 442 25.26 0.14 32.10
N PRO A 443 24.28 -0.80 32.14
CA PRO A 443 24.21 -1.94 31.22
C PRO A 443 24.08 -1.59 29.73
N TRP A 444 23.65 -0.37 29.38
CA TRP A 444 23.60 0.09 27.98
C TRP A 444 24.87 0.85 27.58
N LEU A 445 25.37 1.73 28.46
CA LEU A 445 26.40 2.70 28.07
C LEU A 445 27.85 2.17 28.14
N TRP A 446 28.10 1.07 28.85
CA TRP A 446 29.46 0.55 29.10
C TRP A 446 30.24 0.17 27.83
N GLU A 447 29.57 -0.28 26.75
CA GLU A 447 30.22 -0.73 25.50
C GLU A 447 30.66 0.44 24.59
N LEU A 448 30.16 1.66 24.83
CA LEU A 448 30.45 2.82 23.97
C LEU A 448 31.92 3.26 24.08
N ASP A 449 32.45 3.90 23.02
CA ASP A 449 33.85 4.33 23.01
C ASP A 449 34.08 5.64 23.80
N TRP A 450 34.23 5.50 25.11
CA TRP A 450 34.49 6.59 26.06
C TRP A 450 35.92 7.17 26.00
N SER A 451 36.77 6.71 25.07
CA SER A 451 38.12 7.27 24.93
C SER A 451 38.10 8.75 24.52
N VAL A 452 38.96 9.55 25.16
CA VAL A 452 39.06 11.01 25.01
C VAL A 452 40.35 11.38 24.27
N GLN A 453 40.31 12.43 23.44
CA GLN A 453 41.51 12.97 22.80
C GLN A 453 42.19 14.06 23.64
N ASP A 454 43.47 13.84 23.96
CA ASP A 454 44.34 14.83 24.62
C ASP A 454 44.60 16.08 23.77
N ILE A 455 44.69 17.22 24.46
CA ILE A 455 45.03 18.53 23.89
C ILE A 455 46.53 18.56 23.55
N ARG A 456 46.88 18.70 22.27
CA ARG A 456 48.28 18.73 21.80
C ARG A 456 48.81 20.18 21.71
N THR A 457 49.42 20.65 22.80
CA THR A 457 50.10 21.95 22.85
C THR A 457 51.39 21.98 22.00
N LYS A 458 51.86 23.17 21.61
CA LYS A 458 53.19 23.34 21.02
C LYS A 458 54.23 23.17 22.14
N LYS A 459 55.25 22.33 21.93
CA LYS A 459 56.42 22.30 22.82
C LYS A 459 57.17 23.65 22.70
N PRO A 460 57.51 24.34 23.80
CA PRO A 460 58.32 25.55 23.74
C PRO A 460 59.69 25.23 23.13
N LYS A 461 60.15 26.06 22.20
CA LYS A 461 61.47 25.89 21.58
C LYS A 461 62.55 26.39 22.54
N PRO A 462 63.66 25.66 22.76
CA PRO A 462 64.79 26.20 23.51
C PRO A 462 65.42 27.36 22.73
N PRO A 463 65.96 28.39 23.43
CA PRO A 463 66.53 29.57 22.78
C PRO A 463 67.77 29.18 21.96
N LYS A 464 67.67 29.28 20.62
CA LYS A 464 68.80 29.02 19.73
C LYS A 464 69.73 30.23 19.68
N LYS A 465 70.99 30.00 20.04
CA LYS A 465 72.08 30.99 19.93
C LYS A 465 72.22 31.49 18.49
N THR A 466 72.41 32.79 18.34
CA THR A 466 72.62 33.49 17.07
C THR A 466 73.97 33.15 16.44
N LYS A 467 73.97 32.97 15.10
CA LYS A 467 75.16 33.12 14.25
C LYS A 467 74.74 33.74 12.90
N LYS A 468 75.46 34.78 12.48
CA LYS A 468 75.61 35.21 11.08
C LYS A 468 76.40 34.10 10.32
N THR A 469 76.56 34.00 9.01
CA THR A 469 76.66 34.93 7.84
C THR A 469 76.49 34.03 6.57
N GLU A 470 76.25 34.45 5.32
CA GLU A 470 76.03 35.76 4.67
C GLU A 470 75.05 35.57 3.47
N SER A 471 75.36 36.07 2.26
CA SER A 471 74.58 36.00 1.01
C SER A 471 75.40 35.53 -0.20
N CYS A 472 74.75 35.02 -1.26
CA CYS A 472 75.23 35.22 -2.63
C CYS A 472 74.04 35.42 -3.59
N ASN A 473 74.23 36.17 -4.69
CA ASN A 473 73.16 36.80 -5.48
C ASN A 473 73.59 37.04 -6.95
N LYS A 474 72.62 37.39 -7.83
CA LYS A 474 72.69 37.64 -9.30
C LYS A 474 72.63 36.36 -10.18
N GLY A 475 71.96 36.34 -11.33
CA GLY A 475 71.17 37.34 -12.09
C GLY A 475 70.97 36.87 -13.55
N ILE A 476 70.46 37.61 -14.56
CA ILE A 476 69.84 38.95 -14.71
C ILE A 476 68.91 38.89 -15.97
N ASN A 477 68.15 39.97 -16.28
CA ASN A 477 67.56 40.41 -17.58
C ASN A 477 66.04 40.22 -17.81
N GLU A 478 65.31 41.18 -18.43
CA GLU A 478 65.32 42.67 -18.30
C GLU A 478 64.04 43.27 -18.94
N ASP A 479 63.75 44.53 -18.59
CA ASP A 479 62.94 45.55 -19.27
C ASP A 479 61.38 45.58 -19.33
N LEU A 480 60.91 46.82 -19.09
CA LEU A 480 59.57 47.44 -19.20
C LEU A 480 59.64 48.49 -20.38
N PRO A 481 58.62 49.31 -20.78
CA PRO A 481 57.66 50.02 -19.92
C PRO A 481 56.26 50.38 -20.51
N SER A 482 55.49 51.18 -19.74
CA SER A 482 54.45 52.16 -20.17
C SER A 482 53.12 51.66 -20.76
N THR A 483 51.96 52.32 -20.63
CA THR A 483 51.20 53.00 -19.54
C THR A 483 49.99 53.71 -20.18
N LEU A 484 48.80 53.57 -19.55
CA LEU A 484 47.71 54.55 -19.44
C LEU A 484 46.87 54.99 -20.67
N PHE A 485 45.54 54.84 -20.56
CA PHE A 485 44.47 55.88 -20.57
C PHE A 485 43.09 55.15 -20.53
N GLY A 486 42.01 55.59 -19.86
CA GLY A 486 41.88 56.62 -18.82
C GLY A 486 40.40 56.96 -18.43
N SER A 487 40.18 57.26 -17.15
CA SER A 487 39.26 58.28 -16.59
C SER A 487 37.73 58.08 -16.38
N THR A 488 37.30 58.65 -15.23
CA THR A 488 35.96 59.13 -14.77
C THR A 488 35.08 58.16 -13.93
N GLY A 489 34.49 58.55 -12.78
CA GLY A 489 34.74 59.73 -11.92
C GLY A 489 33.65 60.03 -10.87
N LYS A 490 34.04 60.05 -9.57
CA LYS A 490 33.45 60.77 -8.41
C LYS A 490 32.04 60.51 -7.85
N ASP A 491 31.99 60.41 -6.50
CA ASP A 491 31.23 61.22 -5.49
C ASP A 491 30.46 60.40 -4.41
N VAL A 492 30.26 60.83 -3.14
CA VAL A 492 30.92 61.84 -2.25
C VAL A 492 30.46 61.66 -0.76
N THR A 493 31.19 62.24 0.23
CA THR A 493 30.85 62.42 1.68
C THR A 493 30.62 61.16 2.57
N SER A 494 31.01 61.02 3.85
CA SER A 494 31.45 61.88 4.99
C SER A 494 30.40 62.10 6.09
N GLU A 495 30.64 61.49 7.27
CA GLU A 495 30.28 61.93 8.64
C GLU A 495 31.18 61.08 9.57
N VAL A 496 32.26 61.62 10.14
CA VAL A 496 32.33 62.40 11.39
C VAL A 496 31.84 61.62 12.62
N LEU A 497 32.79 61.14 13.43
CA LEU A 497 32.95 61.59 14.81
C LEU A 497 34.39 61.30 15.27
N GLU A 498 35.03 62.32 15.82
CA GLU A 498 36.36 62.28 16.43
C GLU A 498 36.21 62.01 17.93
N ASP A 499 37.15 61.27 18.53
CA ASP A 499 37.47 61.38 19.95
C ASP A 499 38.99 61.54 20.04
N GLU A 500 39.44 62.80 20.17
CA GLU A 500 40.84 63.14 20.40
C GLU A 500 41.25 62.87 21.85
N MET A 501 42.53 62.55 22.06
CA MET A 501 43.13 62.50 23.39
C MET A 501 43.62 63.89 23.82
N ILE A 502 43.05 64.43 24.91
CA ILE A 502 43.64 65.50 25.73
C ILE A 502 43.40 65.08 27.19
N ASP A 503 44.38 64.50 27.88
CA ASP A 503 45.53 65.14 28.53
C ASP A 503 45.11 66.02 29.72
N ASP A 504 45.33 65.52 30.94
CA ASP A 504 45.52 66.40 32.09
C ASP A 504 46.38 65.72 33.17
N ASN A 505 47.41 66.43 33.62
CA ASN A 505 48.43 65.92 34.54
C ASN A 505 48.02 66.19 36.00
N ASN A 506 47.52 65.19 36.72
CA ASN A 506 47.86 64.95 38.15
C ASN A 506 47.14 63.71 38.74
N ILE A 507 47.78 62.55 38.65
CA ILE A 507 47.62 61.48 39.64
C ILE A 507 49.02 61.01 40.03
N GLU A 508 49.30 60.99 41.33
CA GLU A 508 50.61 60.62 41.87
C GLU A 508 51.04 59.23 41.39
N VAL A 509 52.28 59.14 40.90
CA VAL A 509 52.93 57.86 40.60
C VAL A 509 53.22 57.15 41.92
N VAL A 510 52.27 56.34 42.38
CA VAL A 510 52.55 55.33 43.41
C VAL A 510 53.58 54.36 42.83
N GLU A 511 54.76 54.29 43.45
CA GLU A 511 55.92 53.52 42.98
C GLU A 511 55.76 51.97 43.06
N GLY A 512 54.56 51.44 42.87
CA GLY A 512 54.28 50.00 42.84
C GLY A 512 54.34 49.35 41.44
N LEU A 513 54.13 50.12 40.37
CA LEU A 513 53.86 49.54 39.03
C LEU A 513 55.10 49.23 38.17
N LYS A 514 56.31 49.63 38.58
CA LYS A 514 57.57 49.23 37.90
C LYS A 514 57.77 47.70 37.89
N ASN A 515 57.13 46.96 38.81
CA ASN A 515 57.20 45.50 38.88
C ASN A 515 56.24 44.76 37.91
N SER A 516 55.40 45.48 37.15
CA SER A 516 54.45 44.86 36.21
C SER A 516 55.12 44.36 34.91
N SER A 517 56.24 44.96 34.50
CA SER A 517 57.01 44.53 33.33
C SER A 517 57.64 43.15 33.52
N ASP A 518 58.11 42.82 34.73
CA ASP A 518 58.64 41.50 35.08
C ASP A 518 57.55 40.41 35.14
N ILE A 519 56.30 40.78 35.42
CA ILE A 519 55.16 39.85 35.37
C ILE A 519 54.74 39.60 33.91
N LEU A 520 54.68 40.65 33.08
CA LEU A 520 54.42 40.52 31.65
C LEU A 520 55.55 39.76 30.93
N ALA A 521 56.81 39.92 31.33
CA ALA A 521 57.94 39.15 30.82
C ALA A 521 57.93 37.66 31.25
N ARG A 522 57.15 37.30 32.29
CA ARG A 522 56.91 35.91 32.70
C ARG A 522 55.73 35.25 32.00
N ILE A 523 54.86 36.01 31.32
CA ILE A 523 53.77 35.46 30.50
C ILE A 523 54.34 35.18 29.10
N PRO A 524 54.45 33.92 28.66
CA PRO A 524 54.94 33.62 27.31
C PRO A 524 54.00 34.24 26.25
N PRO A 525 54.52 34.71 25.10
CA PRO A 525 53.71 35.31 24.06
C PRO A 525 52.55 34.41 23.63
N ALA A 526 51.37 34.99 23.35
CA ALA A 526 50.19 34.22 22.94
C ALA A 526 50.45 33.30 21.72
N ALA A 527 51.36 33.70 20.82
CA ALA A 527 51.81 32.91 19.68
C ALA A 527 52.49 31.57 20.05
N ASP A 528 53.18 31.52 21.20
CA ASP A 528 53.91 30.35 21.71
C ASP A 528 53.01 29.39 22.50
N VAL A 529 51.89 29.90 23.08
CA VAL A 529 50.89 29.10 23.79
C VAL A 529 49.79 28.57 22.85
N MET A 530 49.57 29.21 21.69
CA MET A 530 48.53 28.81 20.74
C MET A 530 48.70 27.39 20.15
N TRP A 531 47.56 26.72 19.97
CA TRP A 531 47.43 25.33 19.51
C TRP A 531 48.09 25.08 18.15
N LYS A 532 48.52 23.82 17.90
CA LYS A 532 49.24 23.47 16.66
C LYS A 532 48.32 23.22 15.45
N ARG A 533 47.04 22.91 15.71
CA ARG A 533 45.91 22.79 14.76
C ARG A 533 44.62 22.87 15.61
N ARG A 534 43.50 23.38 15.09
CA ARG A 534 42.20 23.27 15.80
C ARG A 534 41.81 21.79 15.87
N GLN A 535 41.73 21.21 17.07
CA GLN A 535 41.25 19.84 17.29
C GLN A 535 39.72 19.88 17.50
N LYS A 536 38.97 18.95 16.91
CA LYS A 536 37.50 18.85 17.07
C LYS A 536 37.16 18.38 18.49
N LEU A 537 36.61 19.27 19.34
CA LEU A 537 36.12 18.97 20.69
C LEU A 537 37.05 18.04 21.52
N PRO A 538 38.28 18.47 21.88
CA PRO A 538 39.12 17.72 22.81
C PRO A 538 38.47 17.68 24.20
N GLY A 539 38.69 16.61 24.97
CA GLY A 539 38.03 16.37 26.25
C GLY A 539 36.74 15.53 26.19
N TYR A 540 36.11 15.41 25.01
CA TYR A 540 34.85 14.67 24.83
C TYR A 540 35.08 13.20 24.38
N PRO A 541 34.14 12.27 24.65
CA PRO A 541 34.17 10.89 24.18
C PRO A 541 34.21 10.76 22.65
N ASN A 542 34.91 9.75 22.13
CA ASN A 542 35.00 9.52 20.67
C ASN A 542 33.66 9.21 20.03
N TRP A 543 32.76 8.47 20.69
CA TRP A 543 31.41 8.23 20.17
C TRP A 543 30.62 9.54 19.98
N TYR A 544 30.67 10.43 20.98
CA TYR A 544 29.98 11.74 20.96
C TYR A 544 30.58 12.66 19.89
N ARG A 545 31.91 12.72 19.81
CA ARG A 545 32.65 13.50 18.80
C ARG A 545 32.41 13.04 17.36
N SER A 546 31.94 11.82 17.15
CA SER A 546 31.52 11.35 15.82
C SER A 546 30.19 11.96 15.37
N LEU A 547 29.33 12.37 16.31
CA LEU A 547 28.00 12.95 16.05
C LEU A 547 28.04 14.48 15.85
N CYS A 548 28.99 15.20 16.45
CA CYS A 548 29.15 16.64 16.25
C CYS A 548 29.68 16.99 14.84
N MET A 549 29.44 18.19 14.32
CA MET A 549 30.04 18.67 13.06
C MET A 549 31.52 19.05 13.21
N GLY A 550 32.30 18.96 12.13
CA GLY A 550 33.73 19.26 12.10
C GLY A 550 34.07 20.72 11.77
N PRO A 551 35.19 21.29 12.28
CA PRO A 551 35.63 22.65 11.93
C PRO A 551 36.11 22.85 10.48
N SER A 552 35.92 21.87 9.59
CA SER A 552 36.32 21.91 8.17
C SER A 552 35.16 21.61 7.22
N ASP A 553 33.96 21.35 7.74
CA ASP A 553 32.78 21.10 6.92
C ASP A 553 32.25 22.45 6.41
N LYS A 554 32.02 22.58 5.10
CA LYS A 554 31.73 23.87 4.43
C LYS A 554 30.35 24.48 4.71
N GLY A 555 29.62 23.98 5.71
CA GLY A 555 28.29 24.46 6.08
C GLY A 555 28.31 25.43 7.27
N GLU A 556 27.15 25.94 7.63
CA GLU A 556 26.96 26.66 8.89
C GLU A 556 27.37 25.76 10.07
N TRP A 557 28.33 26.22 10.86
CA TRP A 557 28.77 25.50 12.05
C TRP A 557 27.68 25.58 13.13
N ARG A 558 27.17 24.42 13.56
CA ARG A 558 26.20 24.28 14.65
C ARG A 558 26.79 23.49 15.81
N GLU A 559 26.44 23.91 17.03
CA GLU A 559 26.90 23.33 18.28
C GLU A 559 26.16 22.01 18.62
N GLY A 560 26.81 21.11 19.37
CA GLY A 560 26.22 19.84 19.81
C GLY A 560 26.31 18.66 18.82
N PRO A 561 25.65 17.52 19.13
CA PRO A 561 25.73 16.27 18.36
C PRO A 561 24.74 16.23 17.18
N VAL A 562 24.79 17.24 16.31
CA VAL A 562 23.82 17.52 15.22
C VAL A 562 23.60 16.36 14.23
N SER A 563 24.55 15.44 14.08
CA SER A 563 24.45 14.30 13.15
C SER A 563 23.70 13.09 13.73
N ILE A 564 23.13 13.19 14.94
CA ILE A 564 22.37 12.10 15.54
C ILE A 564 21.05 11.85 14.78
N SER A 565 20.72 10.59 14.58
CA SER A 565 19.47 10.16 13.95
C SER A 565 19.04 8.77 14.45
N PRO A 566 17.76 8.37 14.27
CA PRO A 566 17.31 7.00 14.53
C PRO A 566 18.00 5.91 13.70
N GLN A 567 18.81 6.27 12.69
CA GLN A 567 19.61 5.33 11.90
C GLN A 567 21.00 5.10 12.50
N CYS A 568 21.46 5.97 13.41
CA CYS A 568 22.75 5.81 14.08
C CYS A 568 22.70 4.62 15.04
N GLN A 569 23.69 3.73 14.97
CA GLN A 569 23.80 2.54 15.83
C GLN A 569 23.81 2.87 17.34
N VAL A 570 24.19 4.10 17.71
CA VAL A 570 24.22 4.57 19.11
C VAL A 570 22.81 4.95 19.63
N ALA A 571 21.84 5.22 18.75
CA ALA A 571 20.53 5.73 19.15
C ALA A 571 19.70 4.76 20.02
N PRO A 572 19.58 3.44 19.72
CA PRO A 572 18.84 2.51 20.58
C PRO A 572 19.47 2.36 21.98
N THR A 573 20.79 2.52 22.07
CA THR A 573 21.54 2.50 23.34
C THR A 573 21.26 3.75 24.18
N LEU A 574 21.26 4.94 23.56
CA LEU A 574 20.90 6.21 24.23
C LEU A 574 19.44 6.22 24.71
N LEU A 575 18.54 5.61 23.94
CA LEU A 575 17.13 5.41 24.31
C LEU A 575 16.92 4.30 25.35
N ARG A 576 18.00 3.63 25.83
CA ARG A 576 17.98 2.57 26.85
C ARG A 576 16.90 1.51 26.57
N MET A 577 16.82 1.09 25.32
CA MET A 577 15.74 0.22 24.85
C MET A 577 15.80 -1.19 25.47
N THR A 578 14.64 -1.79 25.64
CA THR A 578 14.43 -3.16 26.13
C THR A 578 13.52 -3.97 25.21
N TRP A 579 13.68 -5.29 25.24
CA TRP A 579 12.81 -6.28 24.61
C TRP A 579 12.21 -7.17 25.71
N ASP A 580 10.89 -7.18 25.90
CA ASP A 580 10.21 -7.79 27.07
C ASP A 580 10.82 -7.36 28.44
N GLY A 581 11.35 -6.14 28.52
CA GLY A 581 12.07 -5.64 29.70
C GLY A 581 13.56 -6.04 29.80
N PHE A 582 14.06 -6.90 28.90
CA PHE A 582 15.48 -7.25 28.82
C PHE A 582 16.30 -6.18 28.06
N PRO A 583 17.43 -5.69 28.61
CA PRO A 583 18.28 -4.70 27.94
C PRO A 583 18.76 -5.13 26.54
N LEU A 584 18.69 -4.22 25.56
CA LEU A 584 19.26 -4.44 24.23
C LEU A 584 20.79 -4.26 24.22
N LEU A 585 21.47 -5.12 23.45
CA LEU A 585 22.91 -5.06 23.17
C LEU A 585 23.16 -5.28 21.67
N TYR A 586 24.14 -4.59 21.10
CA TYR A 586 24.56 -4.80 19.71
C TYR A 586 25.80 -5.70 19.64
N ASN A 587 25.80 -6.69 18.76
CA ASN A 587 26.99 -7.50 18.47
C ASN A 587 27.35 -7.42 16.98
N ARG A 588 28.64 -7.24 16.65
CA ARG A 588 29.11 -7.09 15.25
C ARG A 588 28.80 -8.30 14.36
N LYS A 589 28.79 -9.50 14.92
CA LYS A 589 28.50 -10.77 14.23
C LYS A 589 26.99 -10.98 14.13
N HIS A 590 26.30 -10.91 15.27
CA HIS A 590 24.91 -11.31 15.43
C HIS A 590 23.85 -10.21 15.20
N GLY A 591 24.25 -8.94 15.15
CA GLY A 591 23.35 -7.78 15.13
C GLY A 591 22.79 -7.44 16.51
N TRP A 592 21.63 -6.80 16.55
CA TRP A 592 20.95 -6.49 17.80
C TRP A 592 20.34 -7.75 18.45
N GLY A 593 20.57 -7.86 19.75
CA GLY A 593 19.97 -8.85 20.63
C GLY A 593 19.66 -8.25 22.00
N TYR A 594 19.28 -9.10 22.94
CA TYR A 594 18.89 -8.72 24.29
C TYR A 594 19.45 -9.71 25.32
N LEU A 595 19.51 -9.25 26.57
CA LEU A 595 20.26 -9.85 27.65
C LEU A 595 19.35 -10.50 28.71
N VAL A 596 19.37 -11.83 28.80
CA VAL A 596 18.54 -12.62 29.73
C VAL A 596 19.40 -13.18 30.86
N PRO A 597 19.05 -12.98 32.15
CA PRO A 597 19.82 -13.50 33.29
C PRO A 597 19.76 -15.02 33.41
N GLY A 598 20.70 -15.60 34.18
CA GLY A 598 20.66 -17.01 34.58
C GLY A 598 21.79 -17.87 34.01
N ARG A 599 22.84 -17.27 33.44
CA ARG A 599 23.99 -18.00 32.89
C ARG A 599 25.01 -18.34 34.00
N THR A 600 25.02 -19.58 34.49
CA THR A 600 25.80 -20.01 35.66
C THR A 600 27.21 -20.53 35.35
N ASP A 601 27.47 -21.00 34.13
CA ASP A 601 28.80 -21.47 33.67
C ASP A 601 29.85 -20.33 33.68
N ASN A 602 29.44 -19.11 33.35
CA ASN A 602 30.31 -17.93 33.28
C ASN A 602 30.58 -17.23 34.62
N LEU A 603 29.97 -17.67 35.73
CA LEU A 603 30.14 -17.01 37.04
C LEU A 603 31.42 -17.47 37.77
N THR A 604 32.07 -18.54 37.31
CA THR A 604 33.26 -19.14 37.93
C THR A 604 34.46 -19.15 36.99
N SER A 605 34.91 -17.97 36.56
CA SER A 605 36.25 -17.78 36.01
C SER A 605 37.02 -16.71 36.79
N SER A 606 37.63 -17.12 37.90
CA SER A 606 38.82 -16.42 38.43
C SER A 606 39.85 -16.30 37.30
N PRO A 607 40.67 -15.23 37.24
CA PRO A 607 41.60 -15.02 36.12
C PRO A 607 42.71 -16.08 36.10
N MET A 608 42.44 -17.18 35.41
CA MET A 608 43.46 -18.16 35.04
C MET A 608 44.21 -17.64 33.82
N THR A 609 45.51 -17.45 33.98
CA THR A 609 46.45 -17.16 32.90
C THR A 609 46.32 -18.19 31.77
N LEU A 610 45.81 -17.75 30.63
CA LEU A 610 45.90 -18.50 29.37
C LEU A 610 47.35 -18.48 28.85
N PRO A 611 47.85 -19.57 28.25
CA PRO A 611 49.16 -19.57 27.60
C PRO A 611 49.15 -18.65 26.37
N SER A 612 50.26 -17.95 26.16
CA SER A 612 50.49 -17.12 24.98
C SER A 612 50.62 -17.98 23.71
N ASN A 613 49.59 -17.95 22.86
CA ASN A 613 49.76 -18.27 21.44
C ASN A 613 49.96 -16.95 20.68
N GLU A 614 51.18 -16.72 20.22
CA GLU A 614 51.55 -15.57 19.40
C GLU A 614 51.17 -15.83 17.94
N GLU A 615 49.99 -15.39 17.49
CA GLU A 615 49.67 -15.17 16.06
C GLU A 615 48.29 -14.49 15.92
N ASP A 616 48.20 -13.19 16.26
CA ASP A 616 47.25 -12.20 15.71
C ASP A 616 47.42 -10.84 16.42
N SER A 617 48.52 -10.13 16.14
CA SER A 617 48.80 -8.82 16.72
C SER A 617 48.42 -7.66 15.78
N VAL A 618 47.17 -7.21 15.89
CA VAL A 618 46.75 -5.90 15.36
C VAL A 618 46.26 -5.04 16.52
N ASP A 619 46.84 -3.84 16.65
CA ASP A 619 46.69 -2.93 17.80
C ASP A 619 45.26 -2.75 18.32
N THR A 620 45.00 -3.19 19.56
CA THR A 620 44.16 -2.40 20.49
C THR A 620 44.45 -2.74 21.95
N GLN A 621 45.40 -2.04 22.58
CA GLN A 621 45.45 -1.95 24.04
C GLN A 621 44.30 -1.07 24.55
N LYS A 622 43.08 -1.63 24.62
CA LYS A 622 42.02 -1.13 25.51
C LYS A 622 41.91 -2.10 26.68
N PRO A 623 41.82 -1.64 27.95
CA PRO A 623 41.46 -2.52 29.05
C PRO A 623 40.05 -3.07 28.79
N GLU A 624 39.85 -4.37 28.93
CA GLU A 624 38.52 -4.98 28.83
C GLU A 624 37.63 -4.41 29.93
N LEU A 625 36.61 -3.64 29.53
CA LEU A 625 35.60 -3.11 30.44
C LEU A 625 34.74 -4.28 30.92
N VAL A 626 34.83 -4.58 32.22
CA VAL A 626 34.08 -5.69 32.83
C VAL A 626 32.59 -5.33 32.86
N PHE A 627 31.76 -6.24 32.35
CA PHE A 627 30.30 -6.07 32.30
C PHE A 627 29.70 -5.80 33.69
N PRO A 628 28.79 -4.81 33.86
CA PRO A 628 28.29 -4.40 35.17
C PRO A 628 27.20 -5.35 35.75
N THR A 629 27.57 -6.59 36.06
CA THR A 629 26.65 -7.64 36.55
C THR A 629 25.80 -7.18 37.73
N ARG A 630 26.37 -6.46 38.72
CA ARG A 630 25.60 -5.97 39.88
C ARG A 630 24.52 -4.93 39.54
N ALA A 631 24.77 -4.09 38.54
CA ALA A 631 23.79 -3.10 38.11
C ALA A 631 22.67 -3.76 37.29
N PHE A 632 23.05 -4.70 36.43
CA PHE A 632 22.11 -5.56 35.70
C PHE A 632 21.22 -6.39 36.65
N ASP A 633 21.80 -7.03 37.67
CA ASP A 633 21.05 -7.78 38.70
C ASP A 633 20.05 -6.89 39.46
N ASN A 634 20.42 -5.65 39.78
CA ASN A 634 19.55 -4.70 40.46
C ASN A 634 18.41 -4.22 39.55
N LEU A 635 18.68 -4.03 38.25
CA LEU A 635 17.66 -3.70 37.26
C LEU A 635 16.69 -4.87 37.07
N TRP A 636 17.22 -6.10 36.98
CA TRP A 636 16.41 -7.32 36.92
C TRP A 636 15.54 -7.52 38.16
N LYS A 637 16.09 -7.31 39.37
CA LYS A 637 15.31 -7.39 40.62
C LYS A 637 14.16 -6.38 40.66
N LYS A 638 14.39 -5.14 40.21
CA LYS A 638 13.32 -4.13 40.08
C LYS A 638 12.26 -4.57 39.06
N HIS A 639 12.67 -5.09 37.92
CA HIS A 639 11.74 -5.59 36.89
C HIS A 639 10.91 -6.79 37.41
N SER A 640 11.56 -7.76 38.05
CA SER A 640 10.91 -8.93 38.65
C SER A 640 9.96 -8.57 39.80
N MET A 641 10.28 -7.56 40.62
CA MET A 641 9.38 -7.10 41.69
C MET A 641 8.17 -6.35 41.14
N ASN A 642 8.33 -5.58 40.06
CA ASN A 642 7.22 -4.88 39.40
C ASN A 642 6.32 -5.83 38.58
N ALA A 643 6.81 -7.00 38.18
CA ALA A 643 6.05 -8.01 37.44
C ALA A 643 5.07 -8.82 38.32
N THR A 644 5.26 -8.83 39.65
CA THR A 644 4.35 -9.48 40.61
C THR A 644 3.74 -8.41 41.51
N PRO A 645 2.53 -7.90 41.19
CA PRO A 645 1.33 -8.63 41.63
C PRO A 645 0.14 -8.54 40.66
N LYS A 646 -0.30 -9.68 40.09
CA LYS A 646 -1.63 -9.78 39.41
C LYS A 646 -2.29 -11.17 39.39
N GLU A 647 -1.72 -12.20 40.01
CA GLU A 647 -2.22 -13.59 39.93
C GLU A 647 -2.82 -14.15 41.24
N ALA A 648 -3.09 -13.30 42.23
CA ALA A 648 -3.58 -13.74 43.55
C ALA A 648 -4.66 -12.81 44.11
N ASN A 649 -5.77 -12.67 43.36
CA ASN A 649 -7.16 -12.45 43.83
C ASN A 649 -7.98 -11.85 42.68
N GLU A 650 -8.71 -12.68 41.94
CA GLU A 650 -10.14 -12.44 41.63
C GLU A 650 -10.75 -13.65 40.91
N SER A 651 -11.73 -14.25 41.56
CA SER A 651 -12.72 -15.16 40.98
C SER A 651 -14.08 -14.48 41.13
N ASP A 652 -14.92 -14.55 40.10
CA ASP A 652 -16.22 -13.85 39.99
C ASP A 652 -16.18 -12.31 39.96
N SER A 653 -15.74 -11.77 38.82
CA SER A 653 -16.27 -10.52 38.28
C SER A 653 -16.54 -10.69 36.78
N LYS A 654 -17.60 -10.07 36.26
CA LYS A 654 -17.93 -10.12 34.83
C LYS A 654 -16.95 -9.24 34.06
N PHE A 655 -16.48 -9.71 32.91
CA PHE A 655 -15.81 -8.86 31.94
C PHE A 655 -16.83 -7.87 31.35
N ASP A 656 -16.77 -6.62 31.79
CA ASP A 656 -17.16 -5.48 30.96
C ASP A 656 -15.92 -5.05 30.16
N ASP A 657 -16.08 -4.88 28.84
CA ASP A 657 -15.06 -4.33 27.95
C ASP A 657 -14.89 -2.83 28.22
N ASP A 658 -13.93 -2.46 29.08
CA ASP A 658 -13.40 -1.09 29.14
C ASP A 658 -11.94 -1.08 28.64
N GLU A 659 -11.75 -0.39 27.51
CA GLU A 659 -10.46 -0.26 26.84
C GLU A 659 -9.42 0.45 27.72
N LEU A 660 -8.15 0.09 27.55
CA LEU A 660 -7.02 0.86 28.10
C LEU A 660 -6.94 2.21 27.36
N ASN A 661 -7.68 3.18 27.90
CA ASN A 661 -7.93 4.46 27.26
C ASN A 661 -6.68 5.35 27.24
N VAL A 662 -5.99 5.38 26.09
CA VAL A 662 -4.82 6.23 25.82
C VAL A 662 -5.22 7.69 25.54
N TYR A 663 -6.52 8.02 25.46
CA TYR A 663 -7.03 9.33 25.05
C TYR A 663 -7.18 10.37 26.19
N SER A 664 -6.58 10.18 27.36
CA SER A 664 -6.64 11.15 28.47
C SER A 664 -5.38 12.01 28.64
N ILE A 665 -4.85 12.56 27.54
CA ILE A 665 -3.93 13.71 27.56
C ILE A 665 -4.62 14.86 26.85
N SER A 666 -5.02 15.89 27.59
CA SER A 666 -5.65 17.10 27.03
C SER A 666 -4.62 17.99 26.33
N GLU A 667 -5.05 18.76 25.32
CA GLU A 667 -4.21 19.75 24.61
C GLU A 667 -3.52 20.74 25.57
N ASP A 668 -4.13 21.02 26.72
CA ASP A 668 -3.62 21.93 27.76
C ASP A 668 -2.35 21.42 28.49
N GLN A 669 -1.97 20.15 28.35
CA GLN A 669 -0.72 19.61 28.93
C GLN A 669 0.49 19.66 27.99
N LEU A 670 0.31 20.10 26.74
CA LEU A 670 1.40 20.17 25.74
C LEU A 670 2.11 21.53 25.68
N TRP A 671 1.57 22.57 26.32
CA TRP A 671 2.10 23.94 26.27
C TRP A 671 2.07 24.59 27.65
N ASP A 672 3.19 24.54 28.39
CA ASP A 672 3.31 25.34 29.60
C ASP A 672 3.49 26.83 29.22
N ARG A 673 2.53 27.66 29.65
CA ARG A 673 2.54 29.11 29.43
C ARG A 673 3.48 29.85 30.39
N SER A 674 4.09 29.18 31.36
CA SER A 674 4.91 29.80 32.41
C SER A 674 6.17 30.53 31.91
N GLU A 675 6.85 30.03 30.88
CA GLU A 675 8.16 30.58 30.44
C GLU A 675 8.07 31.94 29.72
N LEU A 676 6.86 32.41 29.36
CA LEU A 676 6.67 33.67 28.62
C LEU A 676 6.38 34.91 29.51
N GLU A 677 6.04 34.74 30.79
CA GLU A 677 5.74 35.86 31.69
C GLU A 677 6.90 36.22 32.65
N GLU A 678 7.83 35.31 32.93
CA GLU A 678 8.97 35.59 33.84
C GLU A 678 10.04 36.55 33.28
N MET A 679 9.94 36.97 32.01
CA MET A 679 10.77 38.06 31.46
C MET A 679 10.28 39.48 31.80
N ARG A 680 9.22 39.66 32.61
CA ARG A 680 8.71 40.99 33.01
C ARG A 680 8.76 41.25 34.52
N ALA A 681 9.70 42.14 34.88
CA ALA A 681 9.75 42.96 36.10
C ALA A 681 10.30 42.31 37.41
N PRO A 682 10.81 43.11 38.38
CA PRO A 682 11.97 42.66 39.17
C PRO A 682 11.84 42.67 40.71
N LYS A 683 12.70 41.84 41.34
CA LYS A 683 13.44 42.02 42.60
C LYS A 683 12.71 42.30 43.96
N THR A 684 13.14 41.48 44.93
CA THR A 684 13.52 41.78 46.34
C THR A 684 12.51 41.72 47.51
N LEU A 685 13.11 41.35 48.67
CA LEU A 685 12.71 41.48 50.09
C LEU A 685 11.88 40.38 50.81
N THR A 686 12.63 39.49 51.50
CA THR A 686 12.60 39.21 52.96
C THR A 686 11.36 38.70 53.74
N THR A 687 11.70 37.81 54.70
CA THR A 687 11.14 37.59 56.08
C THR A 687 10.03 36.57 56.38
N LYS A 688 10.49 35.44 56.99
CA LYS A 688 10.14 34.88 58.33
C LYS A 688 8.96 33.89 58.53
N LYS A 689 9.37 32.70 59.01
CA LYS A 689 8.82 31.88 60.13
C LYS A 689 7.47 31.17 59.88
N SER A 690 7.15 30.02 60.50
CA SER A 690 7.61 29.44 61.78
C SER A 690 7.43 27.90 61.92
N ALA A 691 8.30 27.27 62.74
CA ALA A 691 8.02 26.17 63.70
C ALA A 691 7.54 24.78 63.19
N SER A 692 7.86 23.64 63.83
CA SER A 692 8.79 23.32 64.94
C SER A 692 9.12 21.82 65.01
N ASN A 693 10.22 21.47 65.70
CA ASN A 693 10.65 20.11 66.13
C ASN A 693 9.54 19.38 66.96
N THR A 694 9.59 18.09 67.31
CA THR A 694 10.65 17.08 67.58
C THR A 694 10.16 15.68 67.13
N GLY A 695 10.96 14.61 66.87
CA GLY A 695 12.14 14.09 67.60
C GLY A 695 11.71 13.24 68.81
N ASP A 696 12.27 12.07 69.13
CA ASP A 696 13.34 11.25 68.51
C ASP A 696 13.38 9.84 69.21
N LEU A 697 14.46 9.06 69.01
CA LEU A 697 14.98 7.91 69.81
C LEU A 697 14.66 6.47 69.35
N ASN A 698 15.60 5.85 68.62
CA ASN A 698 16.67 4.94 69.10
C ASN A 698 16.41 4.14 70.42
N GLU A 699 16.95 2.93 70.69
CA GLU A 699 18.21 2.32 70.20
C GLU A 699 18.36 0.80 70.55
N THR A 700 19.50 0.20 70.14
CA THR A 700 20.26 -0.91 70.78
C THR A 700 19.96 -2.43 70.60
N ILE A 701 20.87 -3.10 69.85
CA ILE A 701 21.89 -4.12 70.26
C ILE A 701 21.52 -5.59 70.67
N ASP A 702 22.27 -6.52 70.03
CA ASP A 702 22.71 -7.91 70.37
C ASP A 702 21.79 -9.15 70.34
N GLY A 703 22.43 -10.34 70.24
CA GLY A 703 21.90 -11.62 70.74
C GLY A 703 21.84 -12.81 69.76
N GLY A 704 22.84 -13.70 69.78
CA GLY A 704 22.99 -14.82 68.83
C GLY A 704 22.50 -16.23 69.23
N LEU A 705 23.00 -17.22 68.47
CA LEU A 705 23.05 -18.69 68.75
C LEU A 705 21.68 -19.44 68.76
N GLU A 706 21.47 -20.61 68.15
CA GLU A 706 22.28 -21.83 68.26
C GLU A 706 21.95 -22.98 67.26
N THR A 707 22.96 -23.87 67.12
CA THR A 707 23.00 -25.33 66.86
C THR A 707 22.24 -26.08 65.74
N ALA A 708 23.06 -26.88 65.05
CA ALA A 708 22.78 -27.76 63.93
C ALA A 708 22.51 -29.24 64.31
N GLN A 709 22.31 -30.06 63.25
CA GLN A 709 22.53 -31.52 63.12
C GLN A 709 21.30 -32.47 63.12
N ALA A 710 21.03 -33.06 61.95
CA ALA A 710 21.01 -34.52 61.78
C ALA A 710 21.29 -34.90 60.30
N LYS A 711 22.12 -35.92 60.08
CA LYS A 711 22.51 -36.51 58.77
C LYS A 711 22.22 -38.02 58.79
N LYS A 712 22.18 -38.64 57.59
CA LYS A 712 22.18 -40.11 57.26
C LYS A 712 20.80 -40.66 56.83
N VAL A 713 20.69 -41.66 55.93
CA VAL A 713 21.65 -42.48 55.13
C VAL A 713 20.88 -42.98 53.86
N LEU A 714 21.36 -42.92 52.61
CA LEU A 714 22.47 -43.62 51.90
C LEU A 714 22.12 -45.03 51.36
N ARG A 715 22.58 -45.30 50.12
CA ARG A 715 22.67 -46.60 49.36
C ARG A 715 21.42 -47.10 48.60
N ALA A 716 21.53 -47.78 47.45
CA ALA A 716 22.69 -48.01 46.54
C ALA A 716 22.28 -48.67 45.19
N ARG A 717 23.25 -48.71 44.24
CA ARG A 717 23.39 -49.62 43.07
C ARG A 717 22.41 -49.43 41.89
N SER A 718 22.74 -49.83 40.65
CA SER A 718 24.00 -49.89 39.87
C SER A 718 23.72 -50.59 38.53
N THR A 719 24.16 -50.07 37.39
CA THR A 719 24.39 -50.86 36.16
C THR A 719 25.47 -50.23 35.28
N THR A 720 26.06 -51.07 34.42
CA THR A 720 27.34 -50.85 33.71
C THR A 720 27.20 -50.31 32.29
N ALA A 721 28.31 -49.82 31.75
CA ALA A 721 28.41 -49.16 30.44
C ALA A 721 28.28 -50.09 29.21
N SER A 722 27.97 -49.48 28.06
CA SER A 722 28.56 -49.83 26.76
C SER A 722 28.78 -48.56 25.94
N ALA A 723 29.74 -48.55 25.02
CA ALA A 723 30.31 -47.33 24.44
C ALA A 723 29.84 -47.02 23.00
N GLY A 724 29.80 -45.74 22.66
CA GLY A 724 29.63 -45.22 21.30
C GLY A 724 29.84 -43.70 21.29
N ALA A 725 30.95 -43.23 20.72
CA ALA A 725 31.39 -41.84 20.82
C ALA A 725 30.87 -40.94 19.67
N GLY A 726 30.71 -39.64 19.91
CA GLY A 726 30.34 -38.69 18.84
C GLY A 726 29.90 -37.28 19.25
N ALA A 727 30.69 -36.57 20.08
CA ALA A 727 30.66 -35.11 20.27
C ALA A 727 29.27 -34.41 20.37
N GLY A 728 28.69 -34.41 21.58
CA GLY A 728 27.54 -33.58 21.91
C GLY A 728 27.58 -33.11 23.37
N THR A 729 28.12 -31.91 23.61
CA THR A 729 28.12 -31.24 24.92
C THR A 729 27.90 -29.75 24.72
N GLY A 730 26.71 -29.25 25.05
CA GLY A 730 26.33 -27.85 24.83
C GLY A 730 24.83 -27.55 24.87
N ALA A 731 23.96 -28.54 25.07
CA ALA A 731 22.50 -28.36 25.13
C ALA A 731 21.94 -28.10 26.55
N ASP A 732 22.67 -28.51 27.60
CA ASP A 732 22.13 -28.66 28.96
C ASP A 732 22.15 -27.38 29.83
N SER A 733 22.25 -26.18 29.24
CA SER A 733 22.27 -24.91 29.98
C SER A 733 21.35 -23.80 29.43
N ARG A 734 20.43 -24.14 28.51
CA ARG A 734 19.39 -23.19 28.07
C ARG A 734 18.50 -22.83 29.28
N PRO A 735 18.14 -21.55 29.51
CA PRO A 735 17.15 -21.21 30.54
C PRO A 735 15.77 -21.76 30.14
N ASP A 736 15.24 -22.71 30.92
CA ASP A 736 13.94 -23.36 30.66
C ASP A 736 12.77 -22.37 30.54
N PHE A 737 12.87 -21.21 31.19
CA PHE A 737 11.83 -20.19 31.23
C PHE A 737 11.79 -19.25 30.01
N TYR A 738 12.71 -19.38 29.03
CA TYR A 738 12.82 -18.39 27.96
C TYR A 738 13.18 -18.95 26.56
N HIS A 739 12.39 -18.57 25.56
CA HIS A 739 12.37 -19.19 24.23
C HIS A 739 12.72 -18.22 23.08
N GLY A 740 13.75 -17.39 23.24
CA GLY A 740 14.27 -16.52 22.18
C GLY A 740 15.15 -17.24 21.14
N VAL A 741 15.53 -16.52 20.07
CA VAL A 741 16.50 -16.97 19.05
C VAL A 741 17.90 -16.97 19.65
N GLY A 742 18.36 -18.15 20.09
CA GLY A 742 19.59 -18.34 20.87
C GLY A 742 19.42 -19.47 21.90
N PRO A 743 20.28 -19.57 22.93
CA PRO A 743 21.36 -18.64 23.27
C PRO A 743 22.60 -18.76 22.36
N TYR A 744 23.32 -17.64 22.17
CA TYR A 744 24.58 -17.62 21.43
C TYR A 744 25.78 -17.57 22.39
N ASN A 745 26.41 -18.73 22.61
CA ASN A 745 27.46 -18.91 23.62
C ASN A 745 28.74 -18.11 23.34
N ASP A 746 28.97 -17.67 22.11
CA ASP A 746 30.11 -16.83 21.72
C ASP A 746 30.01 -15.38 22.24
N VAL A 747 28.86 -14.96 22.76
CA VAL A 747 28.69 -13.72 23.53
C VAL A 747 28.83 -14.05 25.03
N ASN A 748 30.08 -14.12 25.50
CA ASN A 748 30.42 -14.70 26.80
C ASN A 748 30.35 -13.72 27.98
N LEU A 749 29.20 -13.08 28.20
CA LEU A 749 28.99 -12.16 29.33
C LEU A 749 28.77 -12.90 30.67
N PRO A 750 29.25 -12.36 31.80
CA PRO A 750 29.13 -12.99 33.11
C PRO A 750 27.70 -12.90 33.67
N GLY A 751 27.07 -14.05 33.92
CA GLY A 751 25.72 -14.16 34.50
C GLY A 751 24.55 -14.08 33.49
N VAL A 752 24.84 -13.79 32.21
CA VAL A 752 23.84 -13.41 31.21
C VAL A 752 23.94 -14.23 29.92
N TRP A 753 22.77 -14.60 29.36
CA TRP A 753 22.57 -15.18 28.03
C TRP A 753 22.23 -14.10 26.99
N PHE A 754 22.81 -14.20 25.80
CA PHE A 754 22.47 -13.33 24.66
C PHE A 754 21.53 -14.05 23.69
N PHE A 755 20.38 -13.42 23.43
CA PHE A 755 19.40 -13.83 22.43
C PHE A 755 19.28 -12.76 21.36
N ARG A 756 19.07 -13.14 20.09
CA ARG A 756 18.89 -12.18 18.99
C ARG A 756 17.45 -11.70 18.90
N ILE A 757 17.27 -10.45 18.49
CA ILE A 757 15.95 -9.96 18.07
C ILE A 757 15.50 -10.74 16.82
N PRO A 758 14.29 -11.34 16.80
CA PRO A 758 13.77 -12.04 15.64
C PRO A 758 13.71 -11.14 14.40
N HIS A 759 13.94 -11.70 13.22
CA HIS A 759 13.87 -10.97 11.96
C HIS A 759 12.76 -11.55 11.07
N LYS A 760 12.00 -10.67 10.40
CA LYS A 760 10.84 -11.01 9.57
C LYS A 760 11.11 -12.10 8.52
N ASN A 761 12.28 -12.06 7.90
CA ASN A 761 12.70 -13.04 6.88
C ASN A 761 13.23 -14.37 7.46
N GLY A 762 13.16 -14.57 8.78
CA GLY A 762 13.63 -15.75 9.49
C GLY A 762 14.96 -15.56 10.22
N GLU A 763 15.30 -16.52 11.08
CA GLU A 763 16.39 -16.47 12.07
C GLU A 763 17.79 -16.26 11.46
N ASN A 764 18.00 -16.64 10.20
CA ASN A 764 19.29 -16.44 9.52
C ASN A 764 19.63 -14.96 9.27
N TYR A 765 18.65 -14.06 9.36
CA TYR A 765 18.84 -12.63 9.12
C TYR A 765 18.93 -11.84 10.44
N ARG A 766 19.94 -10.98 10.57
CA ARG A 766 20.18 -10.19 11.78
C ARG A 766 19.37 -8.90 11.82
N CYS A 767 18.90 -8.51 13.01
CA CYS A 767 18.35 -7.17 13.24
C CYS A 767 19.47 -6.12 13.11
N GLY A 768 19.38 -5.25 12.11
CA GLY A 768 20.32 -4.16 11.89
C GLY A 768 19.99 -2.88 12.65
N ASN A 769 18.69 -2.55 12.77
CA ASN A 769 18.20 -1.40 13.52
C ASN A 769 16.83 -1.72 14.14
N PRO A 770 16.67 -1.69 15.49
CA PRO A 770 15.39 -1.93 16.15
C PRO A 770 14.38 -0.79 15.96
N LEU A 771 14.80 0.39 15.49
CA LEU A 771 13.91 1.52 15.14
C LEU A 771 13.41 1.46 13.68
N ALA A 772 13.68 0.37 12.97
CA ALA A 772 13.25 0.16 11.58
C ALA A 772 11.74 -0.15 11.48
N LYS A 773 11.18 0.06 10.29
CA LYS A 773 9.74 -0.10 9.98
C LYS A 773 9.16 -1.45 10.43
N ASP A 774 9.89 -2.55 10.26
CA ASP A 774 9.42 -3.90 10.59
C ASP A 774 9.27 -4.15 12.10
N TYR A 775 9.82 -3.28 12.95
CA TYR A 775 9.73 -3.38 14.42
C TYR A 775 8.75 -2.39 15.06
N ILE A 776 8.11 -1.50 14.27
CA ILE A 776 7.16 -0.50 14.80
C ILE A 776 5.97 -1.17 15.51
N SER A 777 5.45 -2.29 14.98
CA SER A 777 4.36 -3.03 15.65
C SER A 777 4.79 -3.66 16.98
N LYS A 778 6.10 -3.89 17.19
CA LYS A 778 6.65 -4.32 18.48
C LYS A 778 6.81 -3.20 19.49
N MET A 779 6.72 -1.94 19.05
CA MET A 779 6.54 -0.80 19.95
C MET A 779 5.06 -0.63 20.32
N GLU A 780 4.14 -0.97 19.42
CA GLU A 780 2.68 -0.95 19.67
C GLU A 780 2.24 -2.04 20.65
N ASP A 781 2.77 -3.26 20.54
CA ASP A 781 2.43 -4.38 21.45
C ASP A 781 3.16 -4.35 22.80
N GLY A 782 3.97 -3.31 23.06
CA GLY A 782 4.72 -3.14 24.30
C GLY A 782 5.94 -4.06 24.47
N THR A 783 6.29 -4.87 23.46
CA THR A 783 7.51 -5.70 23.50
C THR A 783 8.78 -4.83 23.53
N LEU A 784 8.83 -3.79 22.71
CA LEU A 784 10.00 -2.96 22.45
C LEU A 784 9.78 -1.54 22.99
N VAL A 785 10.33 -1.26 24.17
CA VAL A 785 10.10 -0.01 24.92
C VAL A 785 11.42 0.63 25.38
N SER A 786 11.36 1.87 25.87
CA SER A 786 12.44 2.47 26.68
C SER A 786 12.35 1.90 28.10
N SER A 787 13.47 1.44 28.67
CA SER A 787 13.53 1.05 30.09
C SER A 787 13.31 2.23 31.04
N SER A 788 13.50 3.45 30.55
CA SER A 788 13.45 4.68 31.31
C SER A 788 12.04 5.27 31.25
N GLY A 789 11.50 5.68 32.39
CA GLY A 789 10.39 6.65 32.46
C GLY A 789 10.80 8.06 32.03
N ASP A 790 11.77 8.16 31.13
CA ASP A 790 12.26 9.39 30.55
C ASP A 790 11.33 9.78 29.40
N HIS A 791 10.64 10.90 29.59
CA HIS A 791 9.72 11.46 28.63
C HIS A 791 10.39 11.70 27.26
N SER A 792 11.68 12.09 27.23
CA SER A 792 12.43 12.33 25.99
C SER A 792 12.61 11.07 25.15
N ALA A 793 12.89 9.94 25.81
CA ALA A 793 13.08 8.65 25.13
C ALA A 793 11.76 8.10 24.60
N HIS A 794 10.68 8.14 25.40
CA HIS A 794 9.35 7.73 24.94
C HIS A 794 8.85 8.62 23.78
N LYS A 795 8.96 9.95 23.91
CA LYS A 795 8.59 10.92 22.88
C LYS A 795 9.34 10.67 21.56
N THR A 796 10.63 10.37 21.61
CA THR A 796 11.43 10.01 20.42
C THR A 796 10.86 8.79 19.67
N LEU A 797 10.39 7.76 20.39
CA LEU A 797 9.79 6.56 19.79
C LEU A 797 8.44 6.88 19.12
N VAL A 798 7.59 7.64 19.81
CA VAL A 798 6.29 8.10 19.29
C VAL A 798 6.47 8.96 18.03
N ILE A 799 7.43 9.89 18.03
CA ILE A 799 7.70 10.72 16.85
C ILE A 799 8.23 9.87 15.68
N ASN A 800 9.17 8.95 15.91
CA ASN A 800 9.69 8.06 14.86
C ASN A 800 8.56 7.19 14.25
N LYS A 801 7.55 6.80 15.05
CA LYS A 801 6.33 6.14 14.56
C LYS A 801 5.54 7.06 13.62
N MET A 802 5.25 8.29 14.05
CA MET A 802 4.45 9.27 13.30
C MET A 802 5.05 9.61 11.93
N ILE A 803 6.35 9.93 11.88
CA ILE A 803 7.03 10.36 10.64
C ILE A 803 7.33 9.21 9.67
N SER A 804 7.33 7.95 10.15
CA SER A 804 7.69 6.78 9.34
C SER A 804 6.72 6.50 8.19
N SER A 805 5.46 6.96 8.28
CA SER A 805 4.51 6.86 7.17
C SER A 805 4.88 7.83 6.05
N TRP A 806 4.90 9.14 6.36
CA TRP A 806 5.20 10.20 5.39
C TRP A 806 6.57 10.03 4.73
N ARG A 807 7.61 9.69 5.49
CA ARG A 807 8.97 9.46 4.94
C ARG A 807 8.99 8.48 3.77
N ASN A 808 8.12 7.46 3.81
CA ASN A 808 7.97 6.45 2.76
C ASN A 808 6.98 6.86 1.65
N ALA A 809 6.02 7.75 1.92
CA ALA A 809 4.96 8.14 0.98
C ALA A 809 5.30 9.38 0.15
N GLN A 810 5.95 10.39 0.75
CA GLN A 810 6.21 11.73 0.18
C GLN A 810 6.63 11.73 -1.29
N LYS A 811 7.58 10.87 -1.70
CA LYS A 811 8.09 10.82 -3.08
C LYS A 811 7.03 10.36 -4.10
N ARG A 812 6.13 9.46 -3.72
CA ARG A 812 5.05 8.95 -4.58
C ARG A 812 3.86 9.91 -4.65
N VAL A 813 3.60 10.62 -3.55
CA VAL A 813 2.60 11.69 -3.49
C VAL A 813 3.03 12.87 -4.37
N ARG A 814 4.27 13.38 -4.19
CA ARG A 814 4.81 14.49 -4.98
C ARG A 814 5.02 14.16 -6.47
N SER A 815 5.07 12.88 -6.86
CA SER A 815 5.15 12.48 -8.29
C SER A 815 3.79 12.42 -9.01
N GLN A 816 2.67 12.68 -8.32
CA GLN A 816 1.35 12.78 -8.96
C GLN A 816 1.21 14.12 -9.69
N LEU A 817 0.69 14.08 -10.91
CA LEU A 817 0.48 15.29 -11.72
C LEU A 817 -0.90 15.90 -11.46
N ALA A 818 -0.94 16.90 -10.59
CA ALA A 818 -2.10 17.77 -10.41
C ALA A 818 -2.12 18.87 -11.47
N VAL A 819 -3.19 18.92 -12.26
CA VAL A 819 -3.43 19.92 -13.30
C VAL A 819 -4.59 20.82 -12.88
N TRP A 820 -4.40 22.12 -12.98
CA TRP A 820 -5.34 23.14 -12.50
C TRP A 820 -6.16 23.73 -13.66
N PHE A 821 -7.43 24.00 -13.41
CA PHE A 821 -8.39 24.47 -14.41
C PHE A 821 -8.59 25.99 -14.36
N ASP A 822 -8.63 26.62 -15.54
CA ASP A 822 -9.18 27.96 -15.67
C ASP A 822 -10.71 27.92 -15.62
N ARG A 823 -11.35 29.06 -15.38
CA ARG A 823 -12.82 29.20 -15.39
C ARG A 823 -13.49 28.69 -16.69
N THR A 824 -12.76 28.71 -17.81
CA THR A 824 -13.23 28.21 -19.12
C THR A 824 -13.20 26.68 -19.25
N ASP A 825 -12.36 26.00 -18.46
CA ASP A 825 -12.20 24.54 -18.45
C ASP A 825 -13.24 23.85 -17.54
N LEU A 826 -13.92 24.61 -16.67
CA LEU A 826 -14.89 24.11 -15.70
C LEU A 826 -16.32 24.02 -16.28
N PRO A 827 -17.04 22.90 -16.07
CA PRO A 827 -18.45 22.78 -16.43
C PRO A 827 -19.37 23.90 -15.87
N PRO A 828 -20.42 24.29 -16.62
CA PRO A 828 -21.36 25.32 -16.20
C PRO A 828 -22.17 24.92 -14.95
N GLU A 829 -22.28 23.62 -14.63
CA GLU A 829 -22.88 23.15 -13.38
C GLU A 829 -22.05 23.52 -12.14
N ILE A 830 -20.72 23.58 -12.29
CA ILE A 830 -19.80 23.99 -11.22
C ILE A 830 -19.85 25.50 -11.06
N THR A 831 -19.64 26.25 -12.15
CA THR A 831 -19.56 27.73 -12.11
C THR A 831 -20.89 28.43 -11.80
N ARG A 832 -22.02 27.70 -11.82
CA ARG A 832 -23.33 28.17 -11.35
C ARG A 832 -23.69 27.72 -9.93
N SER A 833 -22.86 26.89 -9.29
CA SER A 833 -23.09 26.40 -7.94
C SER A 833 -22.92 27.53 -6.92
N GLU A 834 -23.80 27.60 -5.92
CA GLU A 834 -23.67 28.57 -4.81
C GLU A 834 -22.40 28.37 -3.97
N LYS A 835 -21.79 27.18 -4.04
CA LYS A 835 -20.53 26.84 -3.36
C LYS A 835 -19.27 27.10 -4.19
N TYR A 836 -19.39 27.62 -5.42
CA TYR A 836 -18.24 27.92 -6.26
C TYR A 836 -17.60 29.26 -5.86
N SER A 837 -16.30 29.24 -5.62
CA SER A 837 -15.49 30.45 -5.41
C SER A 837 -14.54 30.65 -6.59
N ALA A 838 -14.44 31.89 -7.07
CA ALA A 838 -13.47 32.26 -8.12
C ALA A 838 -12.03 32.37 -7.60
N ASP A 839 -11.85 32.48 -6.28
CA ASP A 839 -10.54 32.55 -5.60
C ASP A 839 -10.02 31.15 -5.19
N GLU A 840 -10.86 30.11 -5.33
CA GLU A 840 -10.47 28.72 -5.13
C GLU A 840 -9.89 28.11 -6.40
N MET A 841 -8.97 27.15 -6.20
CA MET A 841 -8.36 26.40 -7.30
C MET A 841 -8.99 25.02 -7.38
N TYR A 842 -9.49 24.68 -8.56
CA TYR A 842 -10.03 23.36 -8.88
C TYR A 842 -9.12 22.70 -9.92
N GLY A 843 -8.90 21.40 -9.78
CA GLY A 843 -8.00 20.64 -10.63
C GLY A 843 -8.33 19.16 -10.65
N ALA A 844 -7.48 18.38 -11.31
CA ALA A 844 -7.56 16.93 -11.29
C ALA A 844 -6.19 16.26 -11.40
N ILE A 845 -6.13 15.04 -10.90
CA ILE A 845 -5.04 14.08 -11.09
C ILE A 845 -5.60 12.93 -11.93
N LEU A 846 -4.84 12.51 -12.95
CA LEU A 846 -5.09 11.27 -13.68
C LEU A 846 -4.14 10.19 -13.14
N PRO A 847 -4.63 9.21 -12.37
CA PRO A 847 -3.76 8.16 -11.85
C PRO A 847 -3.22 7.31 -13.00
N ARG A 848 -1.92 6.99 -12.93
CA ARG A 848 -1.21 6.18 -13.94
C ARG A 848 -1.50 4.69 -13.73
N VAL A 849 -2.77 4.31 -13.85
CA VAL A 849 -3.25 2.94 -13.59
C VAL A 849 -2.82 2.00 -14.71
N ILE A 850 -2.03 0.98 -14.37
CA ILE A 850 -1.83 -0.20 -15.22
C ILE A 850 -3.02 -1.12 -14.97
N THR A 851 -3.92 -1.28 -15.94
CA THR A 851 -5.23 -1.93 -15.76
C THR A 851 -5.09 -3.39 -15.34
N ALA A 852 -4.11 -4.12 -15.87
CA ALA A 852 -3.75 -5.46 -15.41
C ALA A 852 -2.25 -5.56 -15.08
N GLY A 853 -1.82 -4.91 -14.00
CA GLY A 853 -0.41 -4.86 -13.60
C GLY A 853 0.10 -6.12 -12.87
N THR A 854 -0.78 -7.03 -12.46
CA THR A 854 -0.43 -8.32 -11.84
C THR A 854 -0.88 -9.51 -12.70
N VAL A 855 -0.29 -10.69 -12.46
CA VAL A 855 -0.77 -11.95 -13.09
C VAL A 855 -2.21 -12.28 -12.66
N THR A 856 -2.68 -11.76 -11.52
CA THR A 856 -4.07 -11.85 -11.05
C THR A 856 -4.99 -10.79 -11.68
N ARG A 857 -4.49 -10.05 -12.69
CA ARG A 857 -5.19 -8.99 -13.44
C ARG A 857 -5.62 -7.78 -12.61
N ARG A 858 -5.09 -7.62 -11.40
CA ARG A 858 -5.39 -6.44 -10.58
C ARG A 858 -4.72 -5.20 -11.17
N ALA A 859 -5.44 -4.08 -11.06
CA ALA A 859 -4.90 -2.77 -11.33
C ALA A 859 -3.69 -2.47 -10.43
N VAL A 860 -2.70 -1.76 -10.96
CA VAL A 860 -1.53 -1.31 -10.21
C VAL A 860 -1.30 0.17 -10.43
N GLU A 861 -1.29 0.94 -9.34
CA GLU A 861 -0.71 2.29 -9.27
C GLU A 861 -0.02 2.43 -7.89
N PRO A 862 1.24 2.94 -7.80
CA PRO A 862 2.02 2.88 -6.56
C PRO A 862 1.55 3.73 -5.37
N THR A 863 0.56 4.60 -5.53
CA THR A 863 0.21 5.68 -4.61
C THR A 863 -1.19 5.47 -4.05
N TRP A 864 -2.19 5.51 -4.92
CA TRP A 864 -3.62 5.41 -4.63
C TRP A 864 -4.03 3.97 -4.28
N MET A 865 -3.54 2.97 -5.01
CA MET A 865 -3.79 1.54 -4.70
C MET A 865 -3.06 1.06 -3.43
N THR A 866 -2.24 1.92 -2.81
CA THR A 866 -1.59 1.66 -1.52
C THR A 866 -1.96 2.70 -0.45
N ALA A 867 -2.94 3.56 -0.73
CA ALA A 867 -3.36 4.62 0.16
C ALA A 867 -4.03 4.04 1.42
N THR A 868 -3.38 4.24 2.57
CA THR A 868 -3.91 3.82 3.86
C THR A 868 -5.07 4.72 4.28
N ASN A 869 -5.94 4.19 5.13
CA ASN A 869 -6.92 5.01 5.86
C ASN A 869 -6.20 5.92 6.87
N PRO A 870 -6.76 7.10 7.21
CA PRO A 870 -6.15 8.03 8.15
C PRO A 870 -5.96 7.38 9.51
N ARG A 871 -4.89 7.79 10.20
CA ARG A 871 -4.66 7.47 11.60
C ARG A 871 -4.08 8.69 12.32
N GLU A 872 -4.57 8.91 13.53
CA GLU A 872 -4.16 10.00 14.43
C GLU A 872 -2.66 9.92 14.78
N ASP A 873 -2.04 8.75 14.64
CA ASP A 873 -0.64 8.48 14.94
C ASP A 873 0.31 8.56 13.72
N ARG A 874 -0.14 9.06 12.55
CA ARG A 874 0.65 9.06 11.30
C ARG A 874 0.48 10.31 10.46
N VAL A 875 1.58 11.03 10.25
CA VAL A 875 1.67 12.19 9.34
C VAL A 875 1.29 11.78 7.91
N GLY A 876 0.44 12.59 7.27
CA GLY A 876 0.02 12.41 5.88
C GLY A 876 -0.73 11.10 5.60
N SER A 877 -1.44 10.55 6.59
CA SER A 877 -2.24 9.33 6.41
C SER A 877 -3.64 9.60 5.85
N GLU A 878 -4.06 10.87 5.84
CA GLU A 878 -5.31 11.40 5.31
C GLU A 878 -5.35 11.57 3.78
N LEU A 879 -4.36 11.04 3.05
CA LEU A 879 -4.19 11.20 1.59
C LEU A 879 -5.49 11.03 0.77
N LYS A 880 -6.31 10.02 1.10
CA LYS A 880 -7.60 9.78 0.42
C LYS A 880 -8.48 11.05 0.42
N ALA A 881 -8.53 11.77 1.54
CA ALA A 881 -9.39 12.95 1.75
C ALA A 881 -8.96 14.21 0.97
N MET A 882 -7.87 14.14 0.20
CA MET A 882 -7.49 15.18 -0.76
C MET A 882 -8.16 15.00 -2.13
N VAL A 883 -8.79 13.85 -2.39
CA VAL A 883 -9.70 13.69 -3.53
C VAL A 883 -11.07 14.24 -3.14
N ARG A 884 -11.51 15.27 -3.87
CA ARG A 884 -12.66 16.10 -3.51
C ARG A 884 -13.53 16.40 -4.70
N ALA A 885 -14.83 16.14 -4.58
CA ALA A 885 -15.78 16.51 -5.61
C ALA A 885 -15.87 18.04 -5.73
N PRO A 886 -15.79 18.60 -6.94
CA PRO A 886 -15.98 20.04 -7.13
C PRO A 886 -17.44 20.44 -6.86
N PRO A 887 -17.72 21.75 -6.63
CA PRO A 887 -19.07 22.26 -6.40
C PRO A 887 -20.10 21.75 -7.42
N GLY A 888 -21.23 21.22 -6.95
CA GLY A 888 -22.28 20.63 -7.80
C GLY A 888 -22.07 19.14 -8.16
N TYR A 889 -21.02 18.50 -7.63
CA TYR A 889 -20.78 17.06 -7.71
C TYR A 889 -20.60 16.47 -6.30
N CYS A 890 -20.69 15.15 -6.23
CA CYS A 890 -20.37 14.33 -5.06
C CYS A 890 -19.72 13.01 -5.51
N LEU A 891 -18.97 12.38 -4.62
CA LEU A 891 -18.50 11.01 -4.77
C LEU A 891 -19.59 10.06 -4.28
N VAL A 892 -19.97 9.10 -5.12
CA VAL A 892 -20.90 8.01 -4.80
C VAL A 892 -20.16 6.69 -4.93
N GLY A 893 -20.24 5.80 -3.94
CA GLY A 893 -19.58 4.51 -4.02
C GLY A 893 -19.81 3.63 -2.81
N ALA A 894 -19.30 2.41 -2.84
CA ALA A 894 -19.42 1.46 -1.73
C ALA A 894 -18.18 0.56 -1.62
N ASP A 895 -18.02 -0.06 -0.45
CA ASP A 895 -17.08 -1.15 -0.19
C ASP A 895 -17.80 -2.49 -0.39
N VAL A 896 -17.23 -3.43 -1.16
CA VAL A 896 -17.88 -4.73 -1.41
C VAL A 896 -17.62 -5.67 -0.24
N ASP A 897 -18.55 -5.69 0.72
CA ASP A 897 -18.49 -6.51 1.93
C ASP A 897 -18.00 -7.95 1.66
N SER A 898 -16.79 -8.23 2.15
CA SER A 898 -16.10 -9.53 2.10
C SER A 898 -16.08 -10.18 0.71
N GLN A 899 -15.84 -9.40 -0.36
CA GLN A 899 -15.89 -9.84 -1.76
C GLN A 899 -15.17 -11.17 -2.02
N GLU A 900 -13.86 -11.25 -1.73
CA GLU A 900 -13.06 -12.46 -1.98
C GLU A 900 -13.52 -13.66 -1.14
N LEU A 901 -13.99 -13.40 0.08
CA LEU A 901 -14.48 -14.43 0.99
C LEU A 901 -15.78 -15.05 0.47
N TRP A 902 -16.71 -14.21 0.01
CA TRP A 902 -17.96 -14.65 -0.60
C TRP A 902 -17.72 -15.42 -1.90
N ILE A 903 -16.77 -14.98 -2.74
CA ILE A 903 -16.37 -15.71 -3.96
C ILE A 903 -15.80 -17.10 -3.61
N ALA A 904 -14.94 -17.21 -2.58
CA ALA A 904 -14.45 -18.51 -2.12
C ALA A 904 -15.59 -19.37 -1.55
N ALA A 905 -16.57 -18.77 -0.87
CA ALA A 905 -17.68 -19.46 -0.24
C ALA A 905 -18.65 -20.06 -1.25
N ILE A 906 -19.10 -19.27 -2.22
CA ILE A 906 -20.02 -19.72 -3.27
C ILE A 906 -19.40 -20.81 -4.15
N LEU A 907 -18.07 -20.83 -4.32
CA LEU A 907 -17.35 -21.92 -5.00
C LEU A 907 -17.35 -23.23 -4.20
N GLY A 908 -17.24 -23.16 -2.86
CA GLY A 908 -17.36 -24.32 -1.99
C GLY A 908 -18.78 -24.89 -1.97
N ASP A 909 -19.78 -24.01 -1.81
CA ASP A 909 -21.20 -24.36 -1.81
C ASP A 909 -21.65 -24.98 -3.15
N ALA A 910 -21.19 -24.42 -4.28
CA ALA A 910 -21.45 -24.95 -5.62
C ALA A 910 -20.84 -26.35 -5.83
N HIS A 911 -19.62 -26.58 -5.36
CA HIS A 911 -18.96 -27.90 -5.46
C HIS A 911 -19.57 -28.95 -4.54
N PHE A 912 -20.06 -28.55 -3.36
CA PHE A 912 -20.57 -29.49 -2.35
C PHE A 912 -21.99 -29.97 -2.64
N ALA A 913 -22.92 -29.05 -2.89
CA ALA A 913 -24.35 -29.37 -3.02
C ALA A 913 -25.11 -28.51 -4.04
N GLY A 914 -24.53 -27.42 -4.53
CA GLY A 914 -25.26 -26.46 -5.38
C GLY A 914 -26.32 -25.65 -4.61
N ILE A 915 -26.16 -25.50 -3.30
CA ILE A 915 -27.08 -24.75 -2.42
C ILE A 915 -26.28 -23.73 -1.61
N HIS A 916 -26.68 -22.46 -1.64
CA HIS A 916 -26.08 -21.40 -0.84
C HIS A 916 -26.05 -21.76 0.65
N GLY A 917 -24.88 -21.60 1.29
CA GLY A 917 -24.62 -21.91 2.69
C GLY A 917 -24.68 -23.40 3.05
N SER A 918 -24.53 -24.30 2.08
CA SER A 918 -24.43 -25.74 2.30
C SER A 918 -23.15 -26.15 3.03
N THR A 919 -22.05 -25.43 2.83
CA THR A 919 -20.80 -25.61 3.58
C THR A 919 -20.80 -24.78 4.86
N ALA A 920 -20.07 -25.23 5.88
CA ALA A 920 -19.90 -24.45 7.12
C ALA A 920 -19.25 -23.08 6.87
N PHE A 921 -18.35 -22.98 5.89
CA PHE A 921 -17.74 -21.72 5.45
C PHE A 921 -18.73 -20.78 4.74
N GLY A 922 -19.60 -21.32 3.87
CA GLY A 922 -20.70 -20.58 3.25
C GLY A 922 -21.67 -20.03 4.29
N TRP A 923 -22.11 -20.87 5.23
CA TRP A 923 -23.00 -20.46 6.32
C TRP A 923 -22.38 -19.34 7.19
N MET A 924 -21.11 -19.49 7.62
CA MET A 924 -20.40 -18.46 8.39
C MET A 924 -20.25 -17.13 7.63
N THR A 925 -20.26 -17.16 6.30
CA THR A 925 -20.14 -15.96 5.45
C THR A 925 -21.50 -15.29 5.21
N LEU A 926 -22.59 -16.06 5.15
CA LEU A 926 -23.94 -15.55 4.84
C LEU A 926 -24.78 -15.19 6.08
N GLN A 927 -24.57 -15.86 7.22
CA GLN A 927 -25.33 -15.69 8.47
C GLN A 927 -24.46 -15.41 9.71
N GLY A 928 -23.13 -15.57 9.64
CA GLY A 928 -22.24 -15.37 10.80
C GLY A 928 -22.21 -13.92 11.29
N LYS A 929 -22.27 -13.72 12.61
CA LYS A 929 -22.25 -12.40 13.26
C LYS A 929 -21.04 -12.23 14.16
N LYS A 930 -20.47 -11.02 14.14
CA LYS A 930 -19.37 -10.62 15.05
C LYS A 930 -19.79 -10.69 16.52
N SER A 931 -21.00 -10.24 16.86
CA SER A 931 -21.52 -10.19 18.22
C SER A 931 -21.75 -11.57 18.86
N GLU A 932 -22.02 -12.60 18.04
CA GLU A 932 -22.27 -13.97 18.49
C GLU A 932 -21.01 -14.85 18.38
N GLY A 933 -19.88 -14.29 17.93
CA GLY A 933 -18.65 -15.05 17.64
C GLY A 933 -18.79 -16.06 16.48
N THR A 934 -19.91 -16.05 15.75
CA THR A 934 -20.24 -17.04 14.71
C THR A 934 -19.60 -16.72 13.36
N ASP A 935 -19.02 -15.52 13.18
CA ASP A 935 -18.24 -15.20 11.99
C ASP A 935 -16.89 -15.93 11.95
N LEU A 936 -16.43 -16.22 10.72
CA LEU A 936 -15.18 -16.94 10.45
C LEU A 936 -13.97 -16.41 11.22
N HIS A 937 -13.81 -15.09 11.31
CA HIS A 937 -12.63 -14.48 11.92
C HIS A 937 -12.65 -14.62 13.43
N SER A 938 -13.81 -14.48 14.07
CA SER A 938 -13.95 -14.69 15.53
C SER A 938 -13.76 -16.16 15.90
N LYS A 939 -14.35 -17.10 15.13
CA LYS A 939 -14.16 -18.54 15.37
C LYS A 939 -12.71 -19.00 15.15
N THR A 940 -12.00 -18.38 14.19
CA THR A 940 -10.55 -18.58 14.01
C THR A 940 -9.72 -17.99 15.16
N ALA A 941 -10.09 -16.79 15.62
CA ALA A 941 -9.45 -16.12 16.74
C ALA A 941 -9.55 -16.94 18.04
N GLU A 942 -10.74 -17.43 18.35
CA GLU A 942 -11.04 -18.34 19.47
C GLU A 942 -10.21 -19.63 19.39
N THR A 943 -10.22 -20.31 18.23
CA THR A 943 -9.53 -21.60 18.04
C THR A 943 -8.01 -21.54 18.31
N ILE A 944 -7.38 -20.39 18.05
CA ILE A 944 -5.91 -20.23 18.17
C ILE A 944 -5.53 -19.43 19.45
N GLY A 945 -6.45 -18.64 20.00
CA GLY A 945 -6.18 -17.65 21.04
C GLY A 945 -5.38 -16.46 20.51
N ILE A 946 -5.89 -15.80 19.46
CA ILE A 946 -5.31 -14.58 18.86
C ILE A 946 -6.38 -13.49 18.69
N SER A 947 -5.99 -12.24 18.47
CA SER A 947 -6.96 -11.17 18.17
C SER A 947 -7.67 -11.39 16.82
N ARG A 948 -8.91 -10.87 16.70
CA ARG A 948 -9.70 -10.99 15.47
C ARG A 948 -9.00 -10.42 14.23
N ASP A 949 -8.23 -9.34 14.38
CA ASP A 949 -7.50 -8.74 13.25
C ASP A 949 -6.28 -9.56 12.82
N HIS A 950 -5.57 -10.21 13.76
CA HIS A 950 -4.58 -11.22 13.40
C HIS A 950 -5.24 -12.43 12.70
N ALA A 951 -6.43 -12.85 13.16
CA ALA A 951 -7.20 -13.92 12.54
C ALA A 951 -7.72 -13.58 11.13
N LYS A 952 -8.01 -12.30 10.82
CA LYS A 952 -8.30 -11.85 9.44
C LYS A 952 -7.10 -12.12 8.53
N VAL A 953 -5.92 -11.60 8.87
CA VAL A 953 -4.67 -11.80 8.10
C VAL A 953 -4.40 -13.29 7.89
N PHE A 954 -4.65 -14.09 8.93
CA PHE A 954 -4.50 -15.54 8.90
C PHE A 954 -5.44 -16.24 7.90
N ASN A 955 -6.73 -15.88 7.91
CA ASN A 955 -7.74 -16.47 7.04
C ASN A 955 -7.50 -16.11 5.56
N TYR A 956 -7.26 -14.84 5.25
CA TYR A 956 -6.94 -14.42 3.88
C TYR A 956 -5.67 -15.13 3.37
N GLY A 957 -4.61 -15.20 4.17
CA GLY A 957 -3.39 -15.95 3.82
C GLY A 957 -3.68 -17.43 3.51
N ARG A 958 -4.53 -18.09 4.30
CA ARG A 958 -4.94 -19.50 4.08
C ARG A 958 -5.75 -19.70 2.81
N ILE A 959 -6.72 -18.84 2.53
CA ILE A 959 -7.56 -18.90 1.31
C ILE A 959 -6.69 -18.77 0.05
N TYR A 960 -5.66 -17.92 0.10
CA TYR A 960 -4.63 -17.82 -0.95
C TYR A 960 -3.65 -19.02 -1.02
N GLY A 961 -3.98 -20.14 -0.37
CA GLY A 961 -3.21 -21.39 -0.42
C GLY A 961 -1.95 -21.40 0.44
N ALA A 962 -1.76 -20.47 1.39
CA ALA A 962 -0.63 -20.56 2.31
C ALA A 962 -0.73 -21.81 3.20
N GLY A 963 0.36 -22.58 3.28
CA GLY A 963 0.42 -23.81 4.06
C GLY A 963 0.82 -23.63 5.53
N GLN A 964 0.77 -24.73 6.28
CA GLN A 964 1.09 -24.80 7.71
C GLN A 964 2.41 -24.09 8.10
N LYS A 965 3.49 -24.26 7.33
CA LYS A 965 4.80 -23.59 7.60
C LYS A 965 4.78 -22.07 7.49
N TYR A 966 3.85 -21.50 6.72
CA TYR A 966 3.66 -20.05 6.67
C TYR A 966 2.90 -19.58 7.91
N ALA A 967 1.84 -20.31 8.27
CA ALA A 967 1.07 -20.12 9.49
C ALA A 967 1.94 -20.18 10.76
N GLU A 968 2.79 -21.19 10.91
CA GLU A 968 3.78 -21.32 11.99
C GLU A 968 4.63 -20.05 12.13
N LYS A 969 5.26 -19.59 11.03
CA LYS A 969 6.06 -18.37 11.01
C LYS A 969 5.27 -17.11 11.33
N LEU A 970 4.03 -17.03 10.88
CA LEU A 970 3.15 -15.89 11.12
C LEU A 970 2.71 -15.82 12.60
N LEU A 971 2.43 -16.96 13.23
CA LEU A 971 2.15 -17.03 14.67
C LEU A 971 3.36 -16.56 15.49
N LEU A 972 4.57 -17.01 15.14
CA LEU A 972 5.82 -16.58 15.80
C LEU A 972 6.12 -15.08 15.59
N GLN A 973 5.68 -14.49 14.48
CA GLN A 973 5.80 -13.04 14.24
C GLN A 973 4.79 -12.24 15.07
N PHE A 974 3.54 -12.69 15.15
CA PHE A 974 2.52 -12.03 15.97
C PHE A 974 2.86 -12.15 17.46
N ASN A 975 3.16 -13.37 17.94
CA ASN A 975 3.56 -13.62 19.32
C ASN A 975 4.89 -14.37 19.37
N HIS A 976 5.96 -13.64 19.68
CA HIS A 976 7.33 -14.16 19.80
C HIS A 976 7.55 -15.03 21.05
N ARG A 977 6.58 -15.05 21.98
CA ARG A 977 6.63 -15.89 23.20
C ARG A 977 6.17 -17.32 22.95
N LEU A 978 5.51 -17.59 21.83
CA LEU A 978 5.15 -18.95 21.43
C LEU A 978 6.41 -19.74 21.04
N THR A 979 6.54 -20.97 21.52
CA THR A 979 7.56 -21.89 21.02
C THR A 979 7.23 -22.34 19.58
N GLU A 980 8.24 -22.77 18.83
CA GLU A 980 8.01 -23.42 17.53
C GLU A 980 7.07 -24.63 17.64
N SER A 981 7.15 -25.38 18.76
CA SER A 981 6.29 -26.55 19.00
C SER A 981 4.83 -26.16 19.22
N GLU A 982 4.55 -25.12 20.01
CA GLU A 982 3.19 -24.62 20.21
C GLU A 982 2.64 -23.94 18.95
N ALA A 983 3.46 -23.15 18.25
CA ALA A 983 3.08 -22.53 16.99
C ALA A 983 2.73 -23.59 15.94
N LYS A 984 3.50 -24.69 15.87
CA LYS A 984 3.19 -25.87 15.06
C LYS A 984 1.91 -26.56 15.50
N GLN A 985 1.73 -26.86 16.79
CA GLN A 985 0.52 -27.51 17.29
C GLN A 985 -0.75 -26.68 17.02
N LYS A 986 -0.67 -25.36 17.21
CA LYS A 986 -1.76 -24.42 16.90
C LYS A 986 -2.04 -24.35 15.40
N ALA A 987 -1.00 -24.34 14.57
CA ALA A 987 -1.16 -24.38 13.11
C ALA A 987 -1.79 -25.72 12.66
N GLU A 988 -1.30 -26.87 13.15
CA GLU A 988 -1.86 -28.20 12.84
C GLU A 988 -3.33 -28.29 13.23
N THR A 989 -3.68 -27.87 14.45
CA THR A 989 -5.07 -27.84 14.96
C THR A 989 -5.99 -26.98 14.10
N LEU A 990 -5.52 -25.80 13.65
CA LEU A 990 -6.32 -24.96 12.75
C LEU A 990 -6.49 -25.61 11.38
N PHE A 991 -5.41 -26.08 10.75
CA PHE A 991 -5.49 -26.69 9.41
C PHE A 991 -6.32 -27.98 9.41
N SER A 992 -6.30 -28.78 10.48
CA SER A 992 -7.20 -29.94 10.62
C SER A 992 -8.66 -29.54 10.74
N ASN A 993 -8.98 -28.50 11.51
CA ASN A 993 -10.36 -28.06 11.70
C ASN A 993 -10.95 -27.35 10.47
N THR A 994 -10.10 -26.68 9.68
CA THR A 994 -10.52 -25.83 8.55
C THR A 994 -10.31 -26.50 7.20
N LYS A 995 -9.06 -26.72 6.80
CA LYS A 995 -8.76 -27.37 5.51
C LYS A 995 -9.08 -28.88 5.55
N GLY A 996 -9.00 -29.52 6.71
CA GLY A 996 -9.28 -30.94 6.88
C GLY A 996 -8.08 -31.84 6.61
N VAL A 997 -8.34 -33.15 6.57
CA VAL A 997 -7.32 -34.17 6.32
C VAL A 997 -7.24 -34.48 4.82
N ALA A 998 -6.02 -34.59 4.31
CA ALA A 998 -5.79 -35.04 2.94
C ALA A 998 -5.98 -36.55 2.80
N LYS A 999 -6.94 -36.94 1.96
CA LYS A 999 -7.21 -38.32 1.54
C LYS A 999 -6.99 -38.47 0.03
N PHE A 1000 -6.99 -39.70 -0.47
CA PHE A 1000 -6.93 -40.02 -1.89
C PHE A 1000 -8.27 -40.60 -2.31
N LEU A 1001 -8.89 -40.03 -3.36
CA LEU A 1001 -10.11 -40.57 -3.94
C LEU A 1001 -9.75 -41.81 -4.75
N LEU A 1002 -10.40 -42.95 -4.47
CA LEU A 1002 -10.16 -44.17 -5.23
C LEU A 1002 -11.02 -44.21 -6.50
N THR A 1003 -10.40 -44.62 -7.61
CA THR A 1003 -11.15 -45.03 -8.82
C THR A 1003 -11.97 -46.29 -8.50
N ASP A 1004 -12.90 -46.69 -9.36
CA ASP A 1004 -13.65 -47.94 -9.15
C ASP A 1004 -12.73 -49.17 -9.16
N PHE A 1005 -11.65 -49.15 -9.96
CA PHE A 1005 -10.56 -50.12 -9.87
C PHE A 1005 -9.84 -50.05 -8.51
N GLY A 1006 -9.57 -48.85 -7.99
CA GLY A 1006 -9.02 -48.64 -6.66
C GLY A 1006 -9.90 -49.19 -5.54
N LYS A 1007 -11.22 -48.99 -5.61
CA LYS A 1007 -12.21 -49.50 -4.65
C LYS A 1007 -12.28 -51.03 -4.69
N ASP A 1008 -12.33 -51.64 -5.88
CA ASP A 1008 -12.24 -53.10 -6.07
C ASP A 1008 -10.92 -53.67 -5.51
N MET A 1009 -9.78 -52.99 -5.74
CA MET A 1009 -8.51 -53.38 -5.12
C MET A 1009 -8.53 -53.20 -3.59
N ALA A 1010 -9.14 -52.15 -3.05
CA ALA A 1010 -9.31 -51.95 -1.62
C ALA A 1010 -10.08 -53.10 -0.98
N GLN A 1011 -11.23 -53.46 -1.57
CA GLN A 1011 -12.06 -54.58 -1.11
C GLN A 1011 -11.29 -55.92 -1.19
N ARG A 1012 -10.61 -56.21 -2.31
CA ARG A 1012 -9.81 -57.44 -2.49
C ARG A 1012 -8.63 -57.56 -1.54
N PHE A 1013 -8.02 -56.46 -1.14
CA PHE A 1013 -6.84 -56.45 -0.26
C PHE A 1013 -7.16 -56.25 1.23
N GLY A 1014 -8.44 -56.26 1.61
CA GLY A 1014 -8.92 -56.19 3.00
C GLY A 1014 -8.98 -54.77 3.57
N PHE A 1015 -9.05 -53.74 2.72
CA PHE A 1015 -9.13 -52.33 3.10
C PHE A 1015 -10.50 -51.71 2.77
N GLY A 1016 -11.55 -52.52 2.62
CA GLY A 1016 -12.89 -52.05 2.27
C GLY A 1016 -13.51 -51.13 3.33
N GLU A 1017 -13.20 -51.37 4.61
CA GLU A 1017 -13.67 -50.56 5.75
C GLU A 1017 -12.85 -49.27 5.95
N ASP A 1018 -11.67 -49.16 5.33
CA ASP A 1018 -10.84 -47.93 5.36
C ASP A 1018 -11.28 -46.90 4.30
N VAL A 1019 -12.21 -47.26 3.41
CA VAL A 1019 -12.81 -46.37 2.40
C VAL A 1019 -13.97 -45.63 3.05
N ASP A 1020 -13.92 -44.30 3.06
CA ASP A 1020 -15.02 -43.48 3.58
C ASP A 1020 -16.22 -43.40 2.61
N GLU A 1021 -17.31 -42.79 3.08
CA GLU A 1021 -18.56 -42.60 2.33
C GLU A 1021 -18.35 -41.86 1.00
N ASN A 1022 -17.30 -41.04 0.89
CA ASN A 1022 -16.91 -40.30 -0.31
C ASN A 1022 -15.94 -41.10 -1.21
N GLY A 1023 -15.74 -42.39 -0.96
CA GLY A 1023 -14.83 -43.25 -1.74
C GLY A 1023 -13.34 -42.95 -1.51
N CYS A 1024 -12.99 -42.21 -0.45
CA CYS A 1024 -11.63 -41.74 -0.18
C CYS A 1024 -10.94 -42.57 0.90
N VAL A 1025 -9.61 -42.73 0.79
CA VAL A 1025 -8.77 -43.41 1.78
C VAL A 1025 -7.65 -42.51 2.31
N VAL A 1026 -7.27 -42.71 3.57
CA VAL A 1026 -6.15 -41.99 4.19
C VAL A 1026 -4.83 -42.38 3.51
N ALA A 1027 -3.91 -41.43 3.35
CA ALA A 1027 -2.62 -41.61 2.67
C ALA A 1027 -1.84 -42.89 3.05
N LYS A 1028 -1.89 -43.32 4.32
CA LYS A 1028 -1.26 -44.56 4.81
C LYS A 1028 -1.83 -45.81 4.10
N VAL A 1029 -3.14 -45.89 3.96
CA VAL A 1029 -3.85 -47.01 3.30
C VAL A 1029 -3.65 -46.93 1.79
N TYR A 1030 -3.73 -45.73 1.21
CA TYR A 1030 -3.40 -45.50 -0.20
C TYR A 1030 -2.01 -46.04 -0.58
N TYR A 1031 -0.95 -45.68 0.15
CA TYR A 1031 0.40 -46.17 -0.17
C TYR A 1031 0.57 -47.69 0.07
N GLN A 1032 -0.24 -48.31 0.92
CA GLN A 1032 -0.27 -49.77 1.07
C GLN A 1032 -0.97 -50.45 -0.12
N LEU A 1033 -2.10 -49.90 -0.58
CA LEU A 1033 -2.77 -50.30 -1.82
C LEU A 1033 -1.83 -50.17 -3.02
N LEU A 1034 -1.18 -49.01 -3.15
CA LEU A 1034 -0.21 -48.70 -4.19
C LEU A 1034 0.95 -49.72 -4.25
N ARG A 1035 1.44 -50.16 -3.07
CA ARG A 1035 2.49 -51.19 -2.97
C ARG A 1035 2.00 -52.60 -3.31
N LYS A 1036 0.79 -52.99 -2.89
CA LYS A 1036 0.21 -54.32 -3.19
C LYS A 1036 -0.12 -54.50 -4.69
N THR A 1037 -0.47 -53.41 -5.37
CA THR A 1037 -0.90 -53.37 -6.79
C THR A 1037 0.23 -53.14 -7.79
N ALA A 1038 1.36 -52.53 -7.40
CA ALA A 1038 2.48 -52.15 -8.28
C ALA A 1038 3.17 -53.30 -9.06
N ARG A 1039 2.73 -54.55 -8.89
CA ARG A 1039 3.16 -55.70 -9.70
C ARG A 1039 2.57 -55.73 -11.12
N ARG A 1040 1.58 -54.88 -11.44
CA ARG A 1040 1.02 -54.74 -12.80
C ARG A 1040 1.54 -53.48 -13.50
N ARG A 1041 1.74 -53.57 -14.82
CA ARG A 1041 2.16 -52.46 -15.68
C ARG A 1041 1.04 -51.41 -15.71
N ARG A 1042 1.32 -50.18 -15.28
CA ARG A 1042 0.30 -49.12 -15.19
C ARG A 1042 -0.12 -48.63 -16.57
N THR A 1043 -1.43 -48.52 -16.76
CA THR A 1043 -2.11 -47.72 -17.79
C THR A 1043 -3.04 -46.75 -17.07
N THR A 1044 -3.55 -45.73 -17.76
CA THR A 1044 -4.55 -44.78 -17.21
C THR A 1044 -5.80 -45.49 -16.68
N GLU A 1045 -6.28 -46.51 -17.40
CA GLU A 1045 -7.40 -47.39 -17.00
C GLU A 1045 -7.13 -48.23 -15.73
N ASN A 1046 -5.87 -48.39 -15.33
CA ASN A 1046 -5.46 -49.11 -14.12
C ASN A 1046 -4.91 -48.15 -13.04
N SER A 1047 -5.30 -46.86 -13.07
CA SER A 1047 -5.03 -45.96 -11.94
C SER A 1047 -5.85 -46.39 -10.72
N ILE A 1048 -5.25 -46.27 -9.53
CA ILE A 1048 -5.87 -46.65 -8.24
C ILE A 1048 -6.59 -45.45 -7.64
N ASP A 1049 -6.06 -44.26 -7.86
CA ASP A 1049 -6.59 -43.00 -7.39
C ASP A 1049 -6.95 -42.05 -8.55
N ASP A 1050 -7.92 -41.20 -8.24
CA ASP A 1050 -8.35 -40.03 -8.99
C ASP A 1050 -7.84 -38.74 -8.29
N GLY A 1051 -6.62 -38.83 -7.75
CA GLY A 1051 -5.95 -37.74 -7.06
C GLY A 1051 -6.30 -37.57 -5.57
N ARG A 1052 -5.83 -36.43 -5.04
CA ARG A 1052 -5.93 -36.06 -3.63
C ARG A 1052 -7.14 -35.15 -3.42
N ARG A 1053 -7.91 -35.40 -2.36
CA ARG A 1053 -8.97 -34.50 -1.86
C ARG A 1053 -8.75 -34.17 -0.37
N TRP A 1054 -9.32 -33.06 0.05
CA TRP A 1054 -9.40 -32.63 1.44
C TRP A 1054 -10.76 -33.01 1.99
N CYS A 1055 -10.80 -33.53 3.22
CA CYS A 1055 -12.04 -34.03 3.84
C CYS A 1055 -12.10 -33.67 5.34
N GLY A 1056 -13.31 -33.36 5.82
CA GLY A 1056 -13.61 -33.24 7.26
C GLY A 1056 -13.27 -31.90 7.92
N GLY A 1057 -12.84 -30.89 7.17
CA GLY A 1057 -12.67 -29.52 7.65
C GLY A 1057 -13.77 -28.59 7.11
N SER A 1058 -14.00 -27.46 7.80
CA SER A 1058 -15.07 -26.50 7.44
C SER A 1058 -14.92 -25.83 6.07
N GLU A 1059 -13.74 -25.89 5.48
CA GLU A 1059 -13.35 -25.27 4.20
C GLU A 1059 -12.89 -26.31 3.16
N SER A 1060 -12.96 -27.61 3.46
CA SER A 1060 -12.43 -28.67 2.61
C SER A 1060 -12.95 -28.59 1.17
N GLU A 1061 -14.25 -28.34 0.98
CA GLU A 1061 -14.87 -28.28 -0.36
C GLU A 1061 -14.46 -27.05 -1.17
N MET A 1062 -14.29 -25.90 -0.52
CA MET A 1062 -13.73 -24.70 -1.15
C MET A 1062 -12.30 -24.97 -1.63
N PHE A 1063 -11.46 -25.60 -0.81
CA PHE A 1063 -10.10 -25.97 -1.24
C PHE A 1063 -10.08 -27.06 -2.33
N ASN A 1064 -11.00 -28.02 -2.30
CA ASN A 1064 -11.15 -29.02 -3.37
C ASN A 1064 -11.49 -28.36 -4.71
N MET A 1065 -12.45 -27.42 -4.71
CA MET A 1065 -12.83 -26.68 -5.91
C MET A 1065 -11.71 -25.78 -6.44
N LEU A 1066 -11.05 -25.02 -5.55
CA LEU A 1066 -9.92 -24.17 -5.93
C LEU A 1066 -8.72 -25.00 -6.44
N GLU A 1067 -8.37 -26.11 -5.80
CA GLU A 1067 -7.29 -26.99 -6.25
C GLU A 1067 -7.65 -27.72 -7.56
N SER A 1068 -8.93 -28.04 -7.80
CA SER A 1068 -9.42 -28.60 -9.07
C SER A 1068 -9.22 -27.62 -10.24
N ILE A 1069 -9.75 -26.39 -10.12
CA ILE A 1069 -9.54 -25.32 -11.11
C ILE A 1069 -8.04 -25.06 -11.30
N ALA A 1070 -7.29 -24.96 -10.20
CA ALA A 1070 -5.86 -24.73 -10.19
C ALA A 1070 -5.00 -25.97 -10.54
N GLN A 1071 -5.58 -27.12 -10.91
CA GLN A 1071 -4.87 -28.27 -11.47
C GLN A 1071 -5.28 -28.60 -12.91
N SER A 1072 -6.45 -28.13 -13.35
CA SER A 1072 -6.92 -28.25 -14.74
C SER A 1072 -5.85 -27.85 -15.78
N VAL A 1073 -5.89 -28.48 -16.96
CA VAL A 1073 -4.86 -28.34 -18.01
C VAL A 1073 -4.70 -26.89 -18.44
N GLU A 1074 -5.81 -26.14 -18.54
CA GLU A 1074 -5.84 -24.74 -18.95
C GLU A 1074 -6.73 -23.96 -17.97
N PRO A 1075 -6.20 -23.54 -16.80
CA PRO A 1075 -6.99 -22.93 -15.73
C PRO A 1075 -7.73 -21.67 -16.18
N ARG A 1076 -9.04 -21.63 -15.90
CA ARG A 1076 -9.97 -20.54 -16.20
C ARG A 1076 -10.63 -20.02 -14.92
N THR A 1077 -11.04 -18.75 -14.91
CA THR A 1077 -11.95 -18.26 -13.86
C THR A 1077 -13.37 -18.80 -14.08
N PRO A 1078 -14.13 -19.09 -13.01
CA PRO A 1078 -15.41 -19.78 -13.09
C PRO A 1078 -16.59 -18.94 -13.65
N VAL A 1079 -16.40 -17.63 -13.87
CA VAL A 1079 -17.50 -16.71 -14.25
C VAL A 1079 -17.34 -16.18 -15.67
N LEU A 1080 -16.15 -15.67 -16.03
CA LEU A 1080 -15.86 -15.09 -17.35
C LEU A 1080 -14.91 -15.95 -18.21
N ASP A 1081 -14.60 -17.18 -17.78
CA ASP A 1081 -13.73 -18.14 -18.46
C ASP A 1081 -12.30 -17.62 -18.76
N CYS A 1082 -11.87 -16.59 -18.04
CA CYS A 1082 -10.58 -15.90 -18.21
C CYS A 1082 -9.42 -16.83 -17.88
N ARG A 1083 -8.45 -16.99 -18.78
CA ARG A 1083 -7.32 -17.91 -18.58
C ARG A 1083 -6.18 -17.34 -17.73
N ILE A 1084 -5.46 -18.23 -17.05
CA ILE A 1084 -4.20 -17.90 -16.37
C ILE A 1084 -3.08 -17.58 -17.38
N SER A 1085 -2.09 -16.79 -16.95
CA SER A 1085 -0.86 -16.54 -17.71
C SER A 1085 -0.14 -17.85 -18.03
N LYS A 1086 0.40 -17.95 -19.26
CA LYS A 1086 1.16 -19.10 -19.77
C LYS A 1086 2.31 -19.52 -18.85
N SER A 1087 2.91 -18.57 -18.16
CA SER A 1087 4.03 -18.81 -17.23
C SER A 1087 3.63 -19.62 -15.98
N LEU A 1088 2.33 -19.78 -15.71
CA LEU A 1088 1.77 -20.54 -14.57
C LEU A 1088 0.88 -21.72 -14.99
N GLU A 1089 0.75 -22.00 -16.28
CA GLU A 1089 0.06 -23.20 -16.74
C GLU A 1089 0.78 -24.48 -16.27
N PRO A 1090 0.05 -25.58 -15.97
CA PRO A 1090 0.68 -26.84 -15.58
C PRO A 1090 1.56 -27.43 -16.71
N SER A 1091 1.30 -27.05 -17.97
CA SER A 1091 2.15 -27.34 -19.13
C SER A 1091 3.58 -26.78 -18.98
N ALA A 1092 3.74 -25.64 -18.28
CA ALA A 1092 4.99 -24.90 -18.17
C ALA A 1092 5.68 -25.02 -16.79
N VAL A 1093 4.90 -25.19 -15.71
CA VAL A 1093 5.41 -25.32 -14.33
C VAL A 1093 5.20 -26.69 -13.68
N GLY A 1094 4.45 -27.60 -14.32
CA GLY A 1094 4.08 -28.89 -13.72
C GLY A 1094 3.31 -28.71 -12.41
N THR A 1095 3.85 -29.26 -11.32
CA THR A 1095 3.29 -29.17 -9.97
C THR A 1095 3.87 -28.03 -9.12
N GLU A 1096 4.74 -27.19 -9.67
CA GLU A 1096 5.27 -26.03 -8.96
C GLU A 1096 4.24 -24.88 -8.91
N PHE A 1097 4.48 -23.89 -8.04
CA PHE A 1097 3.65 -22.66 -7.91
C PHE A 1097 2.15 -22.88 -7.63
N MET A 1098 1.74 -24.05 -7.14
CA MET A 1098 0.33 -24.36 -6.81
C MET A 1098 -0.34 -23.32 -5.90
N THR A 1099 0.38 -22.77 -4.92
CA THR A 1099 -0.13 -21.70 -4.05
C THR A 1099 -0.44 -20.42 -4.85
N SER A 1100 0.40 -20.07 -5.82
CA SER A 1100 0.17 -18.93 -6.72
C SER A 1100 -1.01 -19.16 -7.67
N ARG A 1101 -1.22 -20.42 -8.12
CA ARG A 1101 -2.37 -20.80 -8.97
C ARG A 1101 -3.69 -20.77 -8.19
N VAL A 1102 -3.72 -21.30 -6.96
CA VAL A 1102 -4.89 -21.22 -6.06
C VAL A 1102 -5.24 -19.77 -5.71
N ASN A 1103 -4.25 -18.97 -5.30
CA ASN A 1103 -4.43 -17.54 -5.08
C ASN A 1103 -4.97 -16.82 -6.33
N TRP A 1104 -4.48 -17.18 -7.51
CA TRP A 1104 -4.94 -16.60 -8.76
C TRP A 1104 -6.42 -16.87 -9.02
N VAL A 1105 -6.97 -18.05 -8.72
CA VAL A 1105 -8.39 -18.34 -8.95
C VAL A 1105 -9.29 -17.35 -8.19
N VAL A 1106 -9.02 -17.11 -6.90
CA VAL A 1106 -9.83 -16.18 -6.08
C VAL A 1106 -9.61 -14.73 -6.53
N GLN A 1107 -8.35 -14.27 -6.60
CA GLN A 1107 -8.05 -12.86 -6.90
C GLN A 1107 -8.44 -12.45 -8.32
N SER A 1108 -8.30 -13.36 -9.30
CA SER A 1108 -8.70 -13.14 -10.69
C SER A 1108 -10.24 -13.13 -10.83
N SER A 1109 -10.96 -13.94 -10.03
CA SER A 1109 -12.42 -13.88 -9.97
C SER A 1109 -12.93 -12.57 -9.34
N ALA A 1110 -12.23 -12.02 -8.36
CA ALA A 1110 -12.54 -10.68 -7.82
C ALA A 1110 -12.39 -9.57 -8.88
N VAL A 1111 -11.44 -9.70 -9.82
CA VAL A 1111 -11.32 -8.78 -10.97
C VAL A 1111 -12.47 -8.97 -11.96
N ASP A 1112 -12.95 -10.20 -12.18
CA ASP A 1112 -14.16 -10.43 -13.00
C ASP A 1112 -15.40 -9.76 -12.39
N TYR A 1113 -15.52 -9.78 -11.05
CA TYR A 1113 -16.56 -9.05 -10.32
C TYR A 1113 -16.47 -7.54 -10.56
N LEU A 1114 -15.28 -6.94 -10.43
CA LEU A 1114 -15.07 -5.52 -10.69
C LEU A 1114 -15.43 -5.15 -12.15
N HIS A 1115 -15.02 -5.95 -13.13
CA HIS A 1115 -15.37 -5.70 -14.53
C HIS A 1115 -16.89 -5.74 -14.78
N LEU A 1116 -17.60 -6.70 -14.19
CA LEU A 1116 -19.07 -6.75 -14.25
C LEU A 1116 -19.70 -5.48 -13.64
N MET A 1117 -19.19 -5.03 -12.49
CA MET A 1117 -19.67 -3.80 -11.86
C MET A 1117 -19.48 -2.56 -12.75
N LEU A 1118 -18.28 -2.36 -13.31
CA LEU A 1118 -17.98 -1.20 -14.15
C LEU A 1118 -18.86 -1.16 -15.41
N VAL A 1119 -19.03 -2.31 -16.08
CA VAL A 1119 -19.85 -2.44 -17.29
C VAL A 1119 -21.34 -2.23 -17.01
N CYS A 1120 -21.86 -2.71 -15.88
CA CYS A 1120 -23.25 -2.49 -15.48
C CYS A 1120 -23.51 -1.03 -15.06
N MET A 1121 -22.62 -0.41 -14.29
CA MET A 1121 -22.75 1.01 -13.91
C MET A 1121 -22.73 1.93 -15.12
N LYS A 1122 -21.82 1.71 -16.08
CA LYS A 1122 -21.79 2.50 -17.32
C LYS A 1122 -23.04 2.27 -18.19
N TRP A 1123 -23.56 1.05 -18.24
CA TRP A 1123 -24.85 0.76 -18.90
C TRP A 1123 -26.00 1.55 -18.25
N LEU A 1124 -26.14 1.50 -16.92
CA LEU A 1124 -27.17 2.24 -16.19
C LEU A 1124 -27.03 3.75 -16.37
N PHE A 1125 -25.80 4.29 -16.32
CA PHE A 1125 -25.55 5.71 -16.53
C PHE A 1125 -25.95 6.16 -17.94
N THR A 1126 -25.61 5.36 -18.95
CA THR A 1126 -25.96 5.65 -20.36
C THR A 1126 -27.46 5.51 -20.61
N LYS A 1127 -28.09 4.45 -20.09
CA LYS A 1127 -29.52 4.13 -20.30
C LYS A 1127 -30.47 5.14 -19.64
N TYR A 1128 -30.12 5.59 -18.43
CA TYR A 1128 -30.95 6.52 -17.66
C TYR A 1128 -30.45 7.98 -17.68
N ASN A 1129 -29.40 8.29 -18.44
CA ASN A 1129 -28.80 9.62 -18.48
C ASN A 1129 -28.43 10.15 -17.07
N ILE A 1130 -27.74 9.31 -16.28
CA ILE A 1130 -27.16 9.69 -14.98
C ILE A 1130 -25.80 10.33 -15.25
N ASP A 1131 -25.62 11.54 -14.74
CA ASP A 1131 -24.44 12.37 -15.00
C ASP A 1131 -23.29 12.00 -14.04
N GLY A 1132 -22.50 10.99 -14.41
CA GLY A 1132 -21.37 10.53 -13.60
C GLY A 1132 -20.24 9.87 -14.39
N ARG A 1133 -19.07 9.78 -13.74
CA ARG A 1133 -17.81 9.23 -14.28
C ARG A 1133 -17.13 8.33 -13.25
N PHE A 1134 -16.44 7.28 -13.71
CA PHE A 1134 -15.60 6.45 -12.85
C PHE A 1134 -14.46 7.28 -12.23
N CYS A 1135 -14.36 7.27 -10.89
CA CYS A 1135 -13.35 8.01 -10.15
C CYS A 1135 -12.12 7.11 -9.95
N ILE A 1136 -12.27 6.09 -9.11
CA ILE A 1136 -11.24 5.08 -8.84
C ILE A 1136 -11.88 3.84 -8.18
N SER A 1137 -11.19 2.71 -8.26
CA SER A 1137 -11.41 1.56 -7.37
C SER A 1137 -10.13 1.32 -6.57
N ILE A 1138 -10.26 1.11 -5.25
CA ILE A 1138 -9.12 0.91 -4.33
C ILE A 1138 -9.46 -0.30 -3.45
N HIS A 1139 -8.69 -1.38 -3.60
CA HIS A 1139 -9.05 -2.68 -3.01
C HIS A 1139 -10.45 -3.11 -3.47
N ASP A 1140 -11.40 -3.22 -2.54
CA ASP A 1140 -12.77 -3.65 -2.80
C ASP A 1140 -13.75 -2.45 -2.83
N GLU A 1141 -13.24 -1.23 -2.63
CA GLU A 1141 -13.99 0.03 -2.79
C GLU A 1141 -14.13 0.40 -4.27
N VAL A 1142 -15.32 0.81 -4.70
CA VAL A 1142 -15.58 1.36 -6.05
C VAL A 1142 -16.28 2.72 -5.94
N ARG A 1143 -15.67 3.77 -6.50
CA ARG A 1143 -16.12 5.17 -6.35
C ARG A 1143 -16.35 5.84 -7.71
N TYR A 1144 -17.40 6.63 -7.81
CA TYR A 1144 -17.82 7.40 -8.99
C TYR A 1144 -17.98 8.87 -8.63
N LEU A 1145 -17.58 9.77 -9.52
CA LEU A 1145 -17.89 11.20 -9.43
C LEU A 1145 -19.23 11.44 -10.13
N VAL A 1146 -20.24 11.92 -9.40
CA VAL A 1146 -21.63 12.05 -9.89
C VAL A 1146 -22.12 13.48 -9.63
N SER A 1147 -22.90 14.05 -10.54
CA SER A 1147 -23.54 15.35 -10.32
C SER A 1147 -24.55 15.26 -9.16
N SER A 1148 -24.57 16.25 -8.27
CA SER A 1148 -25.37 16.19 -7.03
C SER A 1148 -26.88 16.02 -7.26
N LYS A 1149 -27.39 16.37 -8.45
CA LYS A 1149 -28.79 16.12 -8.88
C LYS A 1149 -29.14 14.63 -8.99
N ASP A 1150 -28.17 13.77 -9.29
CA ASP A 1150 -28.36 12.35 -9.59
C ASP A 1150 -27.82 11.42 -8.49
N LYS A 1151 -27.36 11.97 -7.36
CA LYS A 1151 -26.64 11.22 -6.32
C LYS A 1151 -27.40 9.98 -5.81
N TYR A 1152 -28.71 10.12 -5.57
CA TYR A 1152 -29.58 9.01 -5.14
C TYR A 1152 -29.88 8.01 -6.27
N ARG A 1153 -30.03 8.48 -7.51
CA ARG A 1153 -30.20 7.63 -8.71
C ARG A 1153 -28.94 6.77 -8.94
N ALA A 1154 -27.76 7.35 -8.79
CA ALA A 1154 -26.49 6.64 -8.89
C ALA A 1154 -26.27 5.65 -7.73
N ALA A 1155 -26.69 5.98 -6.51
CA ALA A 1155 -26.63 5.05 -5.37
C ALA A 1155 -27.53 3.83 -5.59
N LEU A 1156 -28.75 4.02 -6.10
CA LEU A 1156 -29.64 2.93 -6.51
C LEU A 1156 -29.04 2.10 -7.66
N ALA A 1157 -28.47 2.75 -8.67
CA ALA A 1157 -27.79 2.07 -9.78
C ALA A 1157 -26.62 1.18 -9.30
N LEU A 1158 -25.90 1.61 -8.26
CA LEU A 1158 -24.82 0.85 -7.65
C LEU A 1158 -25.34 -0.36 -6.87
N GLN A 1159 -26.44 -0.21 -6.11
CA GLN A 1159 -27.12 -1.32 -5.45
C GLN A 1159 -27.61 -2.39 -6.46
N ILE A 1160 -28.29 -1.97 -7.54
CA ILE A 1160 -28.72 -2.85 -8.64
C ILE A 1160 -27.52 -3.55 -9.29
N THR A 1161 -26.41 -2.84 -9.46
CA THR A 1161 -25.18 -3.39 -10.03
C THR A 1161 -24.61 -4.52 -9.17
N ASN A 1162 -24.58 -4.39 -7.84
CA ASN A 1162 -24.13 -5.46 -6.95
C ASN A 1162 -25.06 -6.68 -7.01
N LEU A 1163 -26.38 -6.45 -6.98
CA LEU A 1163 -27.39 -7.51 -7.14
C LEU A 1163 -27.17 -8.32 -8.43
N LEU A 1164 -27.06 -7.64 -9.58
CA LEU A 1164 -26.85 -8.29 -10.87
C LEU A 1164 -25.48 -8.99 -10.95
N THR A 1165 -24.43 -8.38 -10.40
CA THR A 1165 -23.09 -8.98 -10.39
C THR A 1165 -23.06 -10.27 -9.56
N ARG A 1166 -23.69 -10.28 -8.37
CA ARG A 1166 -23.75 -11.50 -7.54
C ARG A 1166 -24.67 -12.57 -8.12
N ALA A 1167 -25.79 -12.18 -8.73
CA ALA A 1167 -26.67 -13.10 -9.44
C ALA A 1167 -25.98 -13.76 -10.66
N MET A 1168 -25.11 -13.01 -11.37
CA MET A 1168 -24.29 -13.55 -12.46
C MET A 1168 -23.30 -14.61 -11.97
N PHE A 1169 -22.64 -14.38 -10.82
CA PHE A 1169 -21.77 -15.38 -10.18
C PHE A 1169 -22.55 -16.64 -9.78
N ALA A 1170 -23.72 -16.49 -9.13
CA ALA A 1170 -24.57 -17.63 -8.77
C ALA A 1170 -24.99 -18.42 -10.01
N HIS A 1171 -25.50 -17.74 -11.05
CA HIS A 1171 -25.97 -18.36 -12.28
C HIS A 1171 -24.89 -19.15 -13.01
N LYS A 1172 -23.67 -18.60 -13.11
CA LYS A 1172 -22.50 -19.29 -13.70
C LYS A 1172 -22.08 -20.54 -12.94
N LEU A 1173 -22.29 -20.56 -11.62
CA LEU A 1173 -22.05 -21.71 -10.76
C LEU A 1173 -23.24 -22.68 -10.67
N GLY A 1174 -24.29 -22.48 -11.48
CA GLY A 1174 -25.46 -23.36 -11.57
C GLY A 1174 -26.61 -23.02 -10.60
N MET A 1175 -26.44 -22.02 -9.73
CA MET A 1175 -27.46 -21.58 -8.77
C MET A 1175 -28.34 -20.49 -9.38
N ASN A 1176 -29.65 -20.70 -9.38
CA ASN A 1176 -30.69 -19.81 -9.94
C ASN A 1176 -31.44 -19.04 -8.86
N ASP A 1177 -30.81 -18.80 -7.72
CA ASP A 1177 -31.28 -17.91 -6.65
C ASP A 1177 -30.07 -17.22 -5.97
N LEU A 1178 -30.32 -16.21 -5.13
CA LEU A 1178 -29.31 -15.45 -4.39
C LEU A 1178 -29.81 -15.14 -2.96
N PRO A 1179 -28.96 -15.26 -1.92
CA PRO A 1179 -29.32 -14.84 -0.57
C PRO A 1179 -29.49 -13.32 -0.46
N GLN A 1180 -30.50 -12.86 0.27
CA GLN A 1180 -30.77 -11.42 0.39
C GLN A 1180 -29.67 -10.66 1.15
N SER A 1181 -28.99 -11.32 2.11
CA SER A 1181 -27.94 -10.70 2.93
C SER A 1181 -26.71 -10.24 2.14
N VAL A 1182 -26.53 -10.73 0.91
CA VAL A 1182 -25.42 -10.32 0.02
C VAL A 1182 -25.89 -9.51 -1.20
N ALA A 1183 -27.20 -9.54 -1.51
CA ALA A 1183 -27.77 -8.92 -2.70
C ALA A 1183 -27.51 -7.41 -2.79
N PHE A 1184 -27.48 -6.73 -1.65
CA PHE A 1184 -27.28 -5.29 -1.53
C PHE A 1184 -26.04 -4.99 -0.69
N PHE A 1185 -25.43 -3.83 -0.92
CA PHE A 1185 -24.42 -3.28 -0.02
C PHE A 1185 -25.04 -2.95 1.34
N SER A 1186 -24.26 -3.11 2.42
CA SER A 1186 -24.60 -2.63 3.76
C SER A 1186 -24.95 -1.14 3.76
N ALA A 1187 -24.15 -0.32 3.07
CA ALA A 1187 -24.48 1.06 2.73
C ALA A 1187 -23.80 1.49 1.41
N VAL A 1188 -24.38 2.49 0.75
CA VAL A 1188 -23.70 3.30 -0.28
C VAL A 1188 -23.34 4.65 0.32
N ASP A 1189 -22.06 5.01 0.24
CA ASP A 1189 -21.54 6.29 0.69
C ASP A 1189 -21.78 7.37 -0.39
N ILE A 1190 -22.26 8.52 0.04
CA ILE A 1190 -22.39 9.75 -0.74
C ILE A 1190 -21.69 10.87 0.03
N ASP A 1191 -20.58 11.37 -0.49
CA ASP A 1191 -19.74 12.36 0.18
C ASP A 1191 -19.20 13.42 -0.80
N THR A 1192 -18.73 14.54 -0.28
CA THR A 1192 -17.90 15.50 -1.03
C THR A 1192 -16.42 15.11 -1.05
N VAL A 1193 -15.97 14.24 -0.13
CA VAL A 1193 -14.57 13.87 0.06
C VAL A 1193 -14.39 12.35 0.06
N LEU A 1194 -13.30 11.86 -0.52
CA LEU A 1194 -12.99 10.43 -0.50
C LEU A 1194 -12.43 10.01 0.88
N ARG A 1195 -13.24 9.31 1.66
CA ARG A 1195 -12.84 8.64 2.92
C ARG A 1195 -13.49 7.27 2.99
N LYS A 1196 -12.97 6.39 3.86
CA LYS A 1196 -13.49 5.01 3.99
C LYS A 1196 -14.91 4.97 4.53
N GLU A 1197 -15.20 5.81 5.53
CA GLU A 1197 -16.49 5.91 6.21
C GLU A 1197 -16.88 7.39 6.25
N VAL A 1198 -18.12 7.72 5.89
CA VAL A 1198 -18.60 9.12 5.76
C VAL A 1198 -18.57 9.92 7.07
N SER A 1199 -18.50 9.24 8.22
CA SER A 1199 -18.40 9.83 9.56
C SER A 1199 -16.96 10.18 9.96
N LEU A 1200 -15.96 9.69 9.22
CA LEU A 1200 -14.56 9.79 9.62
C LEU A 1200 -14.00 11.20 9.38
N ASP A 1201 -13.61 11.89 10.46
CA ASP A 1201 -13.15 13.29 10.42
C ASP A 1201 -11.70 13.47 9.92
N CYS A 1202 -11.00 12.37 9.61
CA CYS A 1202 -9.62 12.34 9.11
C CYS A 1202 -8.63 13.24 9.90
N LYS A 1203 -8.73 13.20 11.24
CA LYS A 1203 -7.75 13.83 12.14
C LYS A 1203 -6.43 13.06 12.10
N THR A 1204 -5.34 13.79 11.88
CA THR A 1204 -3.98 13.27 11.84
C THR A 1204 -3.02 14.35 12.35
N PRO A 1205 -1.72 14.07 12.58
CA PRO A 1205 -0.78 15.09 13.05
C PRO A 1205 -0.64 16.27 12.08
N SER A 1206 -0.80 16.03 10.76
CA SER A 1206 -0.80 17.06 9.71
C SER A 1206 -2.16 17.73 9.48
N ASN A 1207 -3.23 17.19 10.06
CA ASN A 1207 -4.58 17.75 10.03
C ASN A 1207 -5.24 17.69 11.43
N PRO A 1208 -4.71 18.41 12.44
CA PRO A 1208 -5.12 18.24 13.84
C PRO A 1208 -6.56 18.67 14.11
N LEU A 1209 -7.07 19.64 13.34
CA LEU A 1209 -8.44 20.13 13.46
C LEU A 1209 -9.48 19.28 12.71
N GLY A 1210 -9.07 18.26 11.95
CA GLY A 1210 -9.97 17.42 11.16
C GLY A 1210 -10.66 18.15 10.00
N LEU A 1211 -11.44 17.40 9.23
CA LEU A 1211 -12.22 17.90 8.09
C LEU A 1211 -13.33 18.87 8.54
N HIS A 1212 -14.03 18.56 9.64
CA HIS A 1212 -15.19 19.31 10.11
C HIS A 1212 -14.80 20.67 10.69
N LYS A 1213 -13.93 20.70 11.72
CA LYS A 1213 -13.55 21.94 12.42
C LYS A 1213 -12.44 22.70 11.66
N GLY A 1214 -11.49 21.99 11.03
CA GLY A 1214 -10.39 22.61 10.31
C GLY A 1214 -10.75 23.12 8.92
N GLN A 1215 -11.63 22.42 8.21
CA GLN A 1215 -11.87 22.65 6.78
C GLN A 1215 -13.35 22.86 6.42
N GLY A 1216 -14.26 22.82 7.40
CA GLY A 1216 -15.69 23.09 7.21
C GLY A 1216 -16.46 21.99 6.47
N ILE A 1217 -15.90 20.79 6.34
CA ILE A 1217 -16.49 19.69 5.57
C ILE A 1217 -17.32 18.78 6.51
N PRO A 1218 -18.65 18.68 6.34
CA PRO A 1218 -19.48 17.84 7.19
C PRO A 1218 -19.28 16.33 6.91
N PRO A 1219 -19.75 15.45 7.81
CA PRO A 1219 -19.99 14.05 7.47
C PRO A 1219 -20.88 13.88 6.23
N GLY A 1220 -20.61 12.85 5.43
CA GLY A 1220 -21.44 12.47 4.29
C GLY A 1220 -22.68 11.65 4.68
N GLU A 1221 -23.42 11.20 3.67
CA GLU A 1221 -24.59 10.33 3.81
C GLU A 1221 -24.18 8.88 3.52
N ALA A 1222 -24.43 7.93 4.43
CA ALA A 1222 -24.32 6.49 4.17
C ALA A 1222 -25.72 5.89 4.19
N LEU A 1223 -26.16 5.34 3.06
CA LEU A 1223 -27.56 4.96 2.84
C LEU A 1223 -27.69 3.47 2.53
N ASP A 1224 -28.56 2.78 3.26
CA ASP A 1224 -28.93 1.40 2.93
C ASP A 1224 -29.94 1.36 1.75
N ILE A 1225 -30.28 0.15 1.30
CA ILE A 1225 -31.25 -0.02 0.19
C ILE A 1225 -32.64 0.52 0.54
N TYR A 1226 -33.09 0.44 1.79
CA TYR A 1226 -34.42 0.89 2.21
C TYR A 1226 -34.51 2.42 2.21
N ASP A 1227 -33.46 3.11 2.63
CA ASP A 1227 -33.37 4.57 2.60
C ASP A 1227 -33.23 5.09 1.16
N ILE A 1228 -32.44 4.42 0.31
CA ILE A 1228 -32.35 4.76 -1.12
C ILE A 1228 -33.72 4.62 -1.81
N LEU A 1229 -34.50 3.58 -1.52
CA LEU A 1229 -35.82 3.38 -2.12
C LEU A 1229 -36.83 4.47 -1.69
N LYS A 1230 -36.81 4.91 -0.42
CA LYS A 1230 -37.60 6.06 0.07
C LYS A 1230 -37.24 7.36 -0.66
N LEU A 1231 -35.97 7.55 -1.00
CA LEU A 1231 -35.44 8.77 -1.66
C LEU A 1231 -35.55 8.73 -3.20
N THR A 1232 -35.96 7.61 -3.79
CA THR A 1232 -36.07 7.40 -5.24
C THR A 1232 -37.48 7.01 -5.68
N ASP A 1233 -38.51 7.42 -4.92
CA ASP A 1233 -39.92 7.16 -5.22
C ASP A 1233 -40.23 5.66 -5.50
N ASN A 1234 -39.70 4.77 -4.65
CA ASN A 1234 -39.72 3.30 -4.80
C ASN A 1234 -38.95 2.76 -6.03
N GLY A 1235 -37.76 3.31 -6.29
CA GLY A 1235 -36.80 2.70 -7.22
C GLY A 1235 -36.79 3.28 -8.64
N ILE A 1236 -37.33 4.48 -8.85
CA ILE A 1236 -37.38 5.11 -10.16
C ILE A 1236 -35.99 5.67 -10.54
N LEU A 1237 -35.40 5.11 -11.59
CA LEU A 1237 -34.14 5.60 -12.17
C LEU A 1237 -34.32 6.67 -13.25
N GLU A 1238 -35.52 6.95 -13.74
CA GLU A 1238 -35.76 7.96 -14.79
C GLU A 1238 -35.60 9.41 -14.28
N GLU A 1239 -35.32 10.37 -15.18
CA GLU A 1239 -35.24 11.79 -14.80
C GLU A 1239 -36.67 12.34 -14.62
N ASN A 1240 -37.00 12.82 -13.41
CA ASN A 1240 -38.29 13.45 -13.10
C ASN A 1240 -38.47 14.78 -13.87
N THR A 1241 -38.95 14.69 -15.11
CA THR A 1241 -39.05 15.82 -16.07
C THR A 1241 -40.05 16.92 -15.67
N GLU A 1242 -40.91 16.69 -14.67
CA GLU A 1242 -41.94 17.65 -14.28
C GLU A 1242 -41.40 18.93 -13.60
N THR A 1243 -40.25 18.86 -12.92
CA THR A 1243 -39.66 20.01 -12.21
C THR A 1243 -39.17 21.14 -13.12
N LYS A 1244 -38.99 20.89 -14.44
CA LYS A 1244 -38.62 21.91 -15.43
C LYS A 1244 -39.81 22.77 -15.93
N LYS A 1245 -41.05 22.51 -15.51
CA LYS A 1245 -42.26 23.30 -15.86
C LYS A 1245 -42.86 24.04 -14.66
N GLY A 1246 -42.03 24.70 -13.85
CA GLY A 1246 -42.47 25.17 -12.51
C GLY A 1246 -41.89 26.47 -11.96
N LYS A 1247 -41.55 27.48 -12.78
CA LYS A 1247 -41.37 28.88 -12.33
C LYS A 1247 -41.30 29.87 -13.50
N ASN A 1248 -42.47 30.31 -13.97
CA ASN A 1248 -42.57 31.53 -14.78
C ASN A 1248 -42.51 32.72 -13.81
N PRO A 1249 -41.53 33.65 -13.91
CA PRO A 1249 -41.50 34.83 -13.04
C PRO A 1249 -42.63 35.78 -13.46
N GLN A 1250 -43.72 35.81 -12.69
CA GLN A 1250 -44.70 36.87 -12.83
C GLN A 1250 -44.07 38.19 -12.40
N LYS A 1251 -44.26 39.22 -13.24
CA LYS A 1251 -43.81 40.58 -12.96
C LYS A 1251 -44.56 41.13 -11.75
N GLU A 1252 -43.87 41.30 -10.62
CA GLU A 1252 -44.33 42.23 -9.58
C GLU A 1252 -43.87 43.65 -9.96
N SER A 1253 -44.81 44.45 -10.46
CA SER A 1253 -44.60 45.87 -10.70
C SER A 1253 -44.66 46.64 -9.39
N ILE A 1254 -43.49 46.96 -8.82
CA ILE A 1254 -43.39 47.85 -7.67
C ILE A 1254 -43.76 49.27 -8.10
N ILE A 1255 -44.90 49.76 -7.59
CA ILE A 1255 -45.30 51.16 -7.69
C ILE A 1255 -44.52 51.94 -6.63
N GLN A 1256 -43.67 52.88 -7.06
CA GLN A 1256 -43.07 53.84 -6.15
C GLN A 1256 -44.12 54.84 -5.66
N SER A 1257 -44.32 54.94 -4.35
CA SER A 1257 -44.95 56.10 -3.70
C SER A 1257 -43.92 56.79 -2.83
N SER A 1258 -43.66 58.06 -3.15
CA SER A 1258 -42.74 58.98 -2.49
C SER A 1258 -42.87 59.08 -0.96
N ASN A 1259 -41.72 59.03 -0.27
CA ASN A 1259 -41.21 60.14 0.54
C ASN A 1259 -39.69 60.01 0.69
#